data_AF-A0A0B7H6G1-F1
#
_entry.id   AF-A0A0B7H6G1-F1
#
_cell.length_a   1.000
_cell.length_b   1.000
_cell.length_c   1.000
_cell.angle_alpha   90.00
_cell.angle_beta   90.00
_cell.angle_gamma   90.00
#
_symmetry.space_group_name_H-M   'P 1'
#
loop_
_entity.id
_entity.type
_entity.pdbx_description
1 polymer ?
#
loop_
_entity_poly.entity_id
_entity_poly.type
_entity_poly.pdbx_seq_one_letter_code
_entity_poly.pdbx_strand_id
1 'polypeptide(L)'
;MKKLYVLLFVFSFGILSAQTYWKQTQLTEKKEQKSGYQYYTLDKEAFEKALGATKNLVAKRETTIQIPDSEGNIENYRIEPIQVLSEDLSEKYTDIKTYVGFSTKNPSKTIRFTWSSFGLNAIMGENFELSFIESINDEGTEYKVYQRKSSENEHFECKTLEELKSEKNNKTRRATYQTDNQVRTFRIAIATTYQYTQYFGGKDRAFVQVVSTINRVNQVYGAQLSIQFQIVSDKSILFDNLKEDPFANVNYENWLQSESGVLQGTLDRKVGSDNYDIGHLFHNRNLGGNAGCIGCVCEAGRKGKAFSSVRFRRGMDMDFFDIDILAHEIGHQMGAYHTFSYEYEGTNSQVEPGSGSTIMGYAGVIDNQNVQKKTDPYFHHRSVYDIMQSVKGKRPATMLPSSNNPPEIDNLKSYTIPHSTAYLLEGSATDADGDNLLYTWEQSDSRARGNYLFSPTLKSGATARSLPPSTSSKRYIPRLSRIVSGKLTQSNPPIGSEWETVLTIGRTLNWSFMVLDKKPATNAMGSSVYKTIQVVVDASAGPFQITSHTENSSWFAGQKQTITWDTANTNTGSINVKKVTVLLSTDGGITFPHVLAKGIDNNGIARVTIPKTLRTTQGRYMVKADENIFLAVNSGTITIKEDEDTDGDGIPSSDDNCPEIPNPDQADLDKDGIGDVCDDDLDGDGVPNTKDNCPKIPNPDQADIDKDGIGDVCDDDMDGDGFLNESDNCPMVYNPNQEDLDGDGIGDACDNDIDGDGIENSIDNSLDYVLISNAFSPNNDGVNDYFTILRAENYSQNTFRVFNHLGQLVYEVKGYKNQWNGTGSNGNKVPQGSYYYIFTLDNTDIYKRQGWIFINY
;
A
#
# COMPACT_ATOMS: atom_id res chain seq x y z
N MET A 1 63.84 64.14 -4.74
CA MET A 1 62.90 64.25 -3.61
C MET A 1 61.48 64.35 -4.15
N LYS A 2 60.64 63.34 -3.92
CA LYS A 2 59.16 63.42 -3.86
C LYS A 2 58.68 62.07 -3.30
N LYS A 3 58.24 62.08 -2.04
CA LYS A 3 57.83 60.89 -1.27
C LYS A 3 56.39 60.54 -1.63
N LEU A 4 56.19 59.25 -1.91
CA LEU A 4 54.92 58.57 -2.10
C LEU A 4 54.23 58.39 -0.74
N TYR A 5 53.02 58.90 -0.58
CA TYR A 5 52.15 58.58 0.56
C TYR A 5 51.03 57.65 0.08
N VAL A 6 51.09 56.40 0.54
CA VAL A 6 50.04 55.40 0.41
C VAL A 6 49.05 55.63 1.56
N LEU A 7 47.82 55.99 1.23
CA LEU A 7 46.70 56.04 2.18
C LEU A 7 46.07 54.63 2.25
N LEU A 8 46.17 53.99 3.40
CA LEU A 8 45.52 52.71 3.70
C LEU A 8 44.11 53.01 4.24
N PHE A 9 43.07 52.71 3.47
CA PHE A 9 41.68 52.70 3.95
C PHE A 9 41.40 51.34 4.60
N VAL A 10 41.26 51.33 5.93
CA VAL A 10 40.76 50.17 6.68
C VAL A 10 39.23 50.23 6.67
N PHE A 11 38.60 49.38 5.85
CA PHE A 11 37.16 49.09 5.97
C PHE A 11 36.95 48.07 7.10
N SER A 12 36.50 48.54 8.25
CA SER A 12 35.95 47.71 9.32
C SER A 12 34.50 47.33 8.96
N PHE A 13 34.32 46.14 8.37
CA PHE A 13 33.01 45.49 8.30
C PHE A 13 32.62 45.03 9.71
N GLY A 14 31.82 45.83 10.41
CA GLY A 14 31.12 45.39 11.62
C GLY A 14 29.99 44.44 11.25
N ILE A 15 30.20 43.13 11.44
CA ILE A 15 29.12 42.15 11.44
C ILE A 15 28.31 42.38 12.72
N LEU A 16 27.20 43.12 12.62
CA LEU A 16 26.18 43.19 13.66
C LEU A 16 25.44 41.85 13.69
N SER A 17 25.97 40.89 14.45
CA SER A 17 25.20 39.72 14.86
C SER A 17 24.11 40.21 15.82
N ALA A 18 22.84 40.11 15.41
CA ALA A 18 21.73 40.40 16.29
C ALA A 18 21.76 39.39 17.45
N GLN A 19 22.22 39.81 18.62
CA GLN A 19 22.24 38.96 19.82
C GLN A 19 20.80 38.60 20.21
N THR A 20 20.51 37.31 20.27
CA THR A 20 19.27 36.77 20.86
C THR A 20 19.35 36.91 22.38
N TYR A 21 18.23 37.20 23.05
CA TYR A 21 18.18 37.22 24.53
C TYR A 21 18.15 35.81 25.15
N TRP A 22 18.12 34.77 24.31
CA TRP A 22 18.32 33.37 24.70
C TRP A 22 19.77 32.95 24.44
N LYS A 23 20.37 32.23 25.40
CA LYS A 23 21.67 31.59 25.23
C LYS A 23 21.58 30.14 25.67
N GLN A 24 21.80 29.21 24.74
CA GLN A 24 21.84 27.78 25.06
C GLN A 24 22.99 27.50 26.04
N THR A 25 22.73 26.68 27.04
CA THR A 25 23.68 26.32 28.08
C THR A 25 23.64 24.82 28.35
N GLN A 26 24.66 24.29 29.00
CA GLN A 26 24.58 22.98 29.64
C GLN A 26 24.43 23.17 31.13
N LEU A 27 23.57 22.37 31.77
CA LEU A 27 23.50 22.35 33.23
C LEU A 27 24.88 21.98 33.80
N THR A 28 25.25 22.66 34.88
CA THR A 28 26.53 22.48 35.59
C THR A 28 26.69 21.05 36.11
N GLU A 29 25.59 20.36 36.41
CA GLU A 29 25.57 18.95 36.82
C GLU A 29 24.94 18.04 35.76
N LYS A 30 25.70 17.04 35.29
CA LYS A 30 25.21 16.03 34.31
C LYS A 30 24.02 15.20 34.80
N LYS A 31 23.81 15.06 36.12
CA LYS A 31 22.71 14.26 36.70
C LYS A 31 21.34 14.93 36.56
N GLU A 32 21.29 16.24 36.33
CA GLU A 32 20.05 17.00 36.16
C GLU A 32 19.63 17.13 34.69
N GLN A 33 20.47 16.70 33.74
CA GLN A 33 20.17 16.71 32.31
C GLN A 33 19.30 15.51 31.92
N LYS A 34 18.10 15.79 31.41
CA LYS A 34 17.18 14.78 30.86
C LYS A 34 17.41 14.60 29.37
N SER A 35 17.28 13.37 28.88
CA SER A 35 17.35 13.08 27.44
C SER A 35 16.16 13.72 26.71
N GLY A 36 16.42 14.40 25.58
CA GLY A 36 15.39 15.09 24.80
C GLY A 36 15.02 16.48 25.30
N TYR A 37 15.80 17.05 26.22
CA TYR A 37 15.63 18.40 26.76
C TYR A 37 16.74 19.32 26.26
N GLN A 38 16.40 20.58 26.03
CA GLN A 38 17.34 21.67 25.77
C GLN A 38 17.34 22.64 26.94
N TYR A 39 18.50 23.24 27.24
CA TYR A 39 18.65 24.15 28.37
C TYR A 39 19.15 25.51 27.90
N TYR A 40 18.55 26.57 28.46
CA TYR A 40 18.82 27.94 28.07
C TYR A 40 18.91 28.87 29.27
N THR A 41 19.67 29.96 29.09
CA THR A 41 19.60 31.15 29.91
C THR A 41 18.85 32.25 29.16
N LEU A 42 18.12 33.09 29.90
CA LEU A 42 17.34 34.21 29.38
C LEU A 42 17.81 35.54 29.97
N ASP A 43 18.13 36.50 29.12
CA ASP A 43 18.24 37.91 29.51
C ASP A 43 16.83 38.50 29.67
N LYS A 44 16.39 38.61 30.92
CA LYS A 44 15.03 39.06 31.26
C LYS A 44 14.78 40.52 30.87
N GLU A 45 15.78 41.39 30.97
CA GLU A 45 15.63 42.81 30.65
C GLU A 45 15.47 42.98 29.14
N ALA A 46 16.30 42.28 28.35
CA ALA A 46 16.17 42.25 26.91
C ALA A 46 14.85 41.63 26.45
N PHE A 47 14.38 40.56 27.11
CA PHE A 47 13.07 39.96 26.82
C PHE A 47 11.90 40.88 27.13
N GLU A 48 11.87 41.52 28.30
CA GLU A 48 10.82 42.48 28.68
C GLU A 48 10.76 43.65 27.70
N LYS A 49 11.93 44.14 27.28
CA LYS A 49 12.03 45.18 26.25
C LYS A 49 11.47 44.71 24.91
N ALA A 50 11.71 43.45 24.52
CA ALA A 50 11.17 42.86 23.29
C ALA A 50 9.64 42.71 23.36
N LEU A 51 9.07 42.34 24.51
CA LEU A 51 7.61 42.28 24.70
C LEU A 51 6.94 43.66 24.50
N GLY A 52 7.62 44.74 24.89
CA GLY A 52 7.15 46.12 24.70
C GLY A 52 7.45 46.73 23.32
N ALA A 53 8.33 46.10 22.52
CA ALA A 53 8.76 46.62 21.24
C ALA A 53 7.72 46.34 20.14
N THR A 54 7.02 47.38 19.70
CA THR A 54 6.09 47.30 18.56
C THR A 54 6.76 47.80 17.29
N LYS A 55 6.64 47.04 16.19
CA LYS A 55 7.06 47.52 14.87
C LYS A 55 5.92 48.30 14.22
N ASN A 56 6.23 49.52 13.76
CA ASN A 56 5.33 50.32 12.93
C ASN A 56 5.57 49.98 11.45
N LEU A 57 4.65 49.24 10.85
CA LEU A 57 4.55 49.13 9.39
C LEU A 57 3.15 49.62 8.98
N VAL A 58 2.93 50.92 9.20
CA VAL A 58 1.91 51.80 8.60
C VAL A 58 0.40 51.48 8.85
N ALA A 59 -0.04 50.31 9.34
CA ALA A 59 -1.48 50.09 9.64
C ALA A 59 -1.87 49.07 10.73
N LYS A 60 -0.97 48.28 11.33
CA LYS A 60 -1.27 47.42 12.51
C LYS A 60 -0.01 47.32 13.38
N ARG A 61 -0.14 47.61 14.68
CA ARG A 61 0.96 47.43 15.66
C ARG A 61 1.17 45.93 15.85
N GLU A 62 2.39 45.45 15.63
CA GLU A 62 2.74 44.04 15.75
C GLU A 62 3.97 43.86 16.65
N THR A 63 3.90 42.92 17.58
CA THR A 63 4.99 42.52 18.48
C THR A 63 5.49 41.14 18.07
N THR A 64 6.81 40.99 17.92
CA THR A 64 7.45 39.71 17.60
C THR A 64 8.48 39.36 18.66
N ILE A 65 8.47 38.11 19.12
CA ILE A 65 9.45 37.58 20.06
C ILE A 65 10.15 36.33 19.50
N GLN A 66 11.39 36.14 19.91
CA GLN A 66 12.19 34.94 19.72
C GLN A 66 11.97 33.96 20.87
N ILE A 67 11.74 32.69 20.57
CA ILE A 67 11.52 31.60 21.51
C ILE A 67 12.29 30.35 21.04
N PRO A 68 13.07 29.67 21.91
CA PRO A 68 13.70 28.41 21.58
C PRO A 68 12.68 27.28 21.44
N ASP A 69 12.88 26.42 20.46
CA ASP A 69 12.16 25.16 20.35
C ASP A 69 12.92 24.00 21.01
N SER A 70 12.28 22.83 21.05
CA SER A 70 12.84 21.61 21.63
C SER A 70 13.97 20.97 20.79
N GLU A 71 14.17 21.44 19.57
CA GLU A 71 15.20 20.94 18.64
C GLU A 71 16.48 21.80 18.69
N GLY A 72 16.45 22.91 19.42
CA GLY A 72 17.59 23.80 19.60
C GLY A 72 17.52 25.08 18.76
N ASN A 73 16.50 25.23 17.92
CA ASN A 73 16.36 26.38 17.03
C ASN A 73 15.66 27.55 17.74
N ILE A 74 15.89 28.77 17.25
CA ILE A 74 15.16 29.96 17.69
C ILE A 74 14.07 30.29 16.66
N GLU A 75 12.82 30.25 17.09
CA GLU A 75 11.63 30.54 16.29
C GLU A 75 11.10 31.94 16.61
N ASN A 76 10.60 32.66 15.60
CA ASN A 76 9.99 33.97 15.79
C ASN A 76 8.46 33.83 15.86
N TYR A 77 7.85 34.35 16.92
CA TYR A 77 6.40 34.36 17.10
C TYR A 77 5.88 35.78 17.04
N ARG A 78 4.83 35.99 16.23
CA ARG A 78 3.93 37.14 16.37
C ARG A 78 3.03 36.89 17.56
N ILE A 79 2.97 37.85 18.48
CA ILE A 79 2.23 37.69 19.74
C ILE A 79 1.21 38.80 19.99
N GLU A 80 0.17 38.46 20.74
CA GLU A 80 -0.87 39.35 21.19
C GLU A 80 -1.19 39.09 22.67
N PRO A 81 -1.43 40.15 23.48
CA PRO A 81 -1.89 39.99 24.85
C PRO A 81 -3.23 39.26 24.89
N ILE A 82 -3.39 38.37 25.87
CA ILE A 82 -4.65 37.69 26.17
C ILE A 82 -4.99 37.85 27.64
N GLN A 83 -6.28 37.81 27.93
CA GLN A 83 -6.79 38.08 29.26
C GLN A 83 -7.16 36.78 29.99
N VAL A 84 -6.16 36.13 30.61
CA VAL A 84 -6.38 34.96 31.48
C VAL A 84 -6.83 35.37 32.88
N LEU A 85 -6.34 36.50 33.39
CA LEU A 85 -6.87 37.14 34.60
C LEU A 85 -8.10 37.97 34.24
N SER A 86 -9.10 38.02 35.13
CA SER A 86 -10.17 39.04 35.02
C SER A 86 -9.60 40.46 35.04
N GLU A 87 -10.37 41.43 34.55
CA GLU A 87 -9.94 42.83 34.41
C GLU A 87 -9.41 43.38 35.74
N ASP A 88 -10.21 43.31 36.81
CA ASP A 88 -9.83 43.71 38.17
C ASP A 88 -8.51 43.07 38.64
N LEU A 89 -8.29 41.78 38.35
CA LEU A 89 -7.07 41.08 38.75
C LEU A 89 -5.87 41.48 37.89
N SER A 90 -6.08 41.76 36.61
CA SER A 90 -5.01 42.23 35.72
C SER A 90 -4.53 43.64 36.09
N GLU A 91 -5.43 44.50 36.59
CA GLU A 91 -5.07 45.81 37.14
C GLU A 91 -4.36 45.69 38.48
N LYS A 92 -4.73 44.70 39.31
CA LYS A 92 -4.12 44.45 40.61
C LYS A 92 -2.73 43.80 40.52
N TYR A 93 -2.53 42.90 39.55
CA TYR A 93 -1.32 42.09 39.39
C TYR A 93 -0.64 42.40 38.05
N THR A 94 -0.19 43.65 37.90
CA THR A 94 0.38 44.19 36.64
C THR A 94 1.68 43.51 36.21
N ASP A 95 2.36 42.80 37.11
CA ASP A 95 3.57 42.06 36.80
C ASP A 95 3.30 40.73 36.09
N ILE A 96 2.06 40.22 36.11
CA ILE A 96 1.67 38.95 35.48
C ILE A 96 1.01 39.25 34.13
N LYS A 97 1.68 38.88 33.04
CA LYS A 97 1.21 39.12 31.67
C LYS A 97 1.04 37.80 30.93
N THR A 98 -0.04 37.66 30.17
CA THR A 98 -0.32 36.46 29.36
C THR A 98 -0.45 36.80 27.89
N TYR A 99 0.09 35.92 27.05
CA TYR A 99 0.16 36.12 25.61
C TYR A 99 -0.19 34.84 24.85
N VAL A 100 -0.69 35.03 23.63
CA VAL A 100 -0.87 34.00 22.60
C VAL A 100 -0.14 34.46 21.34
N GLY A 101 0.24 33.53 20.49
CA GLY A 101 0.84 33.86 19.21
C GLY A 101 1.02 32.68 18.28
N PHE A 102 1.61 32.97 17.12
CA PHE A 102 1.93 31.99 16.09
C PHE A 102 3.27 32.31 15.42
N SER A 103 3.93 31.29 14.89
CA SER A 103 5.22 31.48 14.21
C SER A 103 5.04 32.30 12.93
N THR A 104 5.98 33.22 12.69
CA THR A 104 6.02 34.02 11.47
C THR A 104 6.46 33.21 10.24
N LYS A 105 7.06 32.03 10.43
CA LYS A 105 7.51 31.12 9.37
C LYS A 105 6.50 30.01 9.10
N ASN A 106 5.94 29.42 10.16
CA ASN A 106 4.92 28.38 10.07
C ASN A 106 3.72 28.77 10.96
N PRO A 107 2.67 29.40 10.41
CA PRO A 107 1.52 29.82 11.19
C PRO A 107 0.83 28.68 11.95
N SER A 108 0.98 27.41 11.56
CA SER A 108 0.44 26.26 12.30
C SER A 108 1.13 26.01 13.66
N LYS A 109 2.32 26.57 13.89
CA LYS A 109 2.98 26.58 15.20
C LYS A 109 2.41 27.71 16.03
N THR A 110 1.76 27.36 17.14
CA THR A 110 1.14 28.30 18.08
C THR A 110 1.91 28.32 19.40
N ILE A 111 1.81 29.42 20.14
CA ILE A 111 2.37 29.56 21.48
C ILE A 111 1.36 30.23 22.42
N ARG A 112 1.30 29.78 23.67
CA ARG A 112 0.77 30.56 24.80
C ARG A 112 1.81 30.63 25.88
N PHE A 113 1.97 31.79 26.50
CA PHE A 113 2.90 31.92 27.60
C PHE A 113 2.45 32.94 28.65
N THR A 114 2.96 32.72 29.85
CA THR A 114 2.84 33.61 31.00
C THR A 114 4.20 34.17 31.30
N TRP A 115 4.28 35.49 31.47
CA TRP A 115 5.48 36.22 31.82
C TRP A 115 5.27 36.96 33.14
N SER A 116 6.24 36.87 34.05
CA SER A 116 6.19 37.55 35.34
C SER A 116 7.59 37.88 35.89
N SER A 117 7.62 38.48 37.07
CA SER A 117 8.85 38.64 37.87
C SER A 117 9.58 37.32 38.13
N PHE A 118 8.89 36.17 38.11
CA PHE A 118 9.48 34.82 38.26
C PHE A 118 9.88 34.15 36.95
N GLY A 119 9.77 34.85 35.80
CA GLY A 119 10.19 34.36 34.49
C GLY A 119 9.05 33.92 33.58
N LEU A 120 9.41 33.13 32.57
CA LEU A 120 8.57 32.68 31.45
C LEU A 120 8.07 31.24 31.66
N ASN A 121 6.79 30.99 31.46
CA ASN A 121 6.29 29.63 31.28
C ASN A 121 5.47 29.57 29.99
N ALA A 122 5.84 28.67 29.08
CA ALA A 122 5.21 28.57 27.76
C ALA A 122 4.74 27.15 27.43
N ILE A 123 3.72 27.09 26.57
CA ILE A 123 3.29 25.91 25.83
C ILE A 123 3.28 26.28 24.35
N MET A 124 3.88 25.43 23.53
CA MET A 124 3.92 25.55 22.08
C MET A 124 3.19 24.35 21.49
N GLY A 125 2.40 24.57 20.45
CA GLY A 125 1.60 23.53 19.82
C GLY A 125 1.74 23.54 18.31
N GLU A 126 1.96 22.38 17.71
CA GLU A 126 2.01 22.15 16.27
C GLU A 126 1.34 20.81 15.96
N ASN A 127 0.26 20.80 15.18
CA ASN A 127 -0.44 19.56 14.80
C ASN A 127 -0.77 18.63 15.99
N PHE A 128 -1.18 19.20 17.13
CA PHE A 128 -1.46 18.48 18.40
C PHE A 128 -0.26 17.83 19.09
N GLU A 129 0.96 18.05 18.61
CA GLU A 129 2.18 17.87 19.39
C GLU A 129 2.39 19.10 20.28
N LEU A 130 2.79 18.86 21.53
CA LEU A 130 3.05 19.93 22.51
C LEU A 130 4.50 19.95 22.96
N SER A 131 5.04 21.16 23.06
CA SER A 131 6.33 21.47 23.68
C SER A 131 6.17 22.51 24.76
N PHE A 132 7.09 22.52 25.72
CA PHE A 132 7.01 23.34 26.92
C PHE A 132 8.30 24.08 27.17
N ILE A 133 8.18 25.28 27.75
CA ILE A 133 9.28 26.03 28.36
C ILE A 133 8.93 26.26 29.81
N GLU A 134 9.85 25.89 30.69
CA GLU A 134 9.69 26.00 32.14
C GLU A 134 10.96 26.54 32.78
N SER A 135 10.79 27.47 33.72
CA SER A 135 11.90 27.90 34.56
C SER A 135 12.37 26.76 35.45
N ILE A 136 13.68 26.59 35.58
CA ILE A 136 14.30 25.59 36.48
C ILE A 136 14.94 26.22 37.71
N ASN A 137 14.99 27.55 37.77
CA ASN A 137 15.46 28.31 38.92
C ASN A 137 14.43 29.35 39.38
N ASP A 138 14.67 29.86 40.59
CA ASP A 138 13.78 30.76 41.30
C ASP A 138 13.78 32.18 40.72
N GLU A 139 14.89 32.57 40.10
CA GLU A 139 15.10 33.89 39.51
C GLU A 139 14.46 34.04 38.12
N GLY A 140 14.04 32.93 37.49
CA GLY A 140 13.45 32.96 36.15
C GLY A 140 14.46 33.27 35.05
N THR A 141 15.69 32.80 35.19
CA THR A 141 16.79 33.07 34.25
C THR A 141 17.29 31.81 33.55
N GLU A 142 16.97 30.62 34.08
CA GLU A 142 17.37 29.33 33.53
C GLU A 142 16.14 28.51 33.16
N TYR A 143 16.16 27.89 31.99
CA TYR A 143 15.00 27.24 31.40
C TYR A 143 15.33 25.87 30.85
N LYS A 144 14.34 24.98 30.92
CA LYS A 144 14.30 23.74 30.15
C LYS A 144 13.25 23.88 29.05
N VAL A 145 13.56 23.35 27.87
CA VAL A 145 12.68 23.27 26.71
C VAL A 145 12.58 21.81 26.27
N TYR A 146 11.36 21.29 26.16
CA TYR A 146 11.16 19.86 25.89
C TYR A 146 9.86 19.60 25.14
N GLN A 147 9.83 18.48 24.39
CA GLN A 147 8.59 17.94 23.83
C GLN A 147 7.91 17.05 24.88
N ARG A 148 6.58 17.11 24.98
CA ARG A 148 5.80 16.29 25.92
C ARG A 148 6.08 14.79 25.80
N LYS A 149 6.29 14.30 24.58
CA LYS A 149 6.62 12.88 24.34
C LYS A 149 7.93 12.45 25.02
N SER A 150 8.85 13.38 25.28
CA SER A 150 10.13 13.15 25.92
C SER A 150 10.08 13.35 27.45
N SER A 151 9.01 13.94 28.01
CA SER A 151 8.98 14.25 29.44
C SER A 151 8.76 13.03 30.35
N GLU A 152 8.94 13.21 31.65
CA GLU A 152 8.67 12.16 32.64
C GLU A 152 7.22 11.65 32.54
N ASN A 153 7.01 10.39 32.88
CA ASN A 153 5.67 9.80 32.98
C ASN A 153 5.36 9.41 34.42
N GLU A 154 4.15 9.70 34.88
CA GLU A 154 3.67 9.31 36.20
C GLU A 154 2.30 8.64 36.10
N HIS A 155 1.96 7.85 37.12
CA HIS A 155 0.68 7.16 37.21
C HIS A 155 -0.35 8.05 37.92
N PHE A 156 -1.56 8.15 37.37
CA PHE A 156 -2.66 8.96 37.92
C PHE A 156 -3.97 8.17 37.91
N GLU A 157 -4.79 8.33 38.96
CA GLU A 157 -6.11 7.73 39.07
C GLU A 157 -7.17 8.80 39.36
N CYS A 158 -8.21 8.90 38.52
CA CYS A 158 -9.36 9.76 38.76
C CYS A 158 -10.44 9.00 39.55
N LYS A 159 -10.91 9.59 40.66
CA LYS A 159 -11.88 8.99 41.59
C LYS A 159 -13.31 9.53 41.40
N THR A 160 -13.58 10.27 40.32
CA THR A 160 -14.87 10.94 40.08
C THR A 160 -16.05 9.96 39.95
N LEU A 161 -15.81 8.69 39.60
CA LEU A 161 -16.86 7.75 39.20
C LEU A 161 -17.32 6.72 40.24
N GLU A 162 -16.62 6.53 41.36
CA GLU A 162 -17.00 5.46 42.29
C GLU A 162 -18.41 5.64 42.89
N GLU A 163 -18.99 6.86 42.89
CA GLU A 163 -20.30 7.12 43.53
C GLU A 163 -21.36 7.91 42.72
N LEU A 164 -21.07 8.47 41.54
CA LEU A 164 -22.06 9.24 40.74
C LEU A 164 -22.97 8.37 39.84
N LYS A 165 -23.08 7.06 40.11
CA LYS A 165 -23.90 6.07 39.38
C LYS A 165 -25.41 6.42 39.26
N SER A 166 -25.88 7.54 39.83
CA SER A 166 -27.30 7.94 39.92
C SER A 166 -27.80 8.94 38.86
N GLU A 167 -26.96 9.68 38.12
CA GLU A 167 -27.42 10.63 37.08
C GLU A 167 -27.19 10.03 35.66
N LYS A 168 -27.86 8.91 35.36
CA LYS A 168 -27.83 8.27 34.03
C LYS A 168 -28.58 9.11 33.00
N ASN A 169 -27.87 9.86 32.18
CA ASN A 169 -28.44 10.43 30.96
C ASN A 169 -28.09 9.54 29.75
N ASN A 170 -29.11 8.85 29.21
CA ASN A 170 -29.03 8.14 27.94
C ASN A 170 -28.92 9.13 26.78
N LYS A 171 -27.77 9.80 26.62
CA LYS A 171 -27.52 10.64 25.44
C LYS A 171 -27.27 9.74 24.23
N THR A 172 -28.28 9.60 23.37
CA THR A 172 -28.21 8.83 22.13
C THR A 172 -27.09 9.34 21.22
N ARG A 173 -26.40 8.41 20.53
CA ARG A 173 -25.38 8.74 19.52
C ARG A 173 -26.00 9.63 18.44
N ARG A 174 -25.30 10.69 18.03
CA ARG A 174 -25.70 11.55 16.90
C ARG A 174 -24.86 11.25 15.67
N ALA A 175 -25.51 11.18 14.52
CA ALA A 175 -24.86 10.96 13.23
C ALA A 175 -24.06 12.19 12.74
N THR A 176 -24.34 13.38 13.26
CA THR A 176 -23.65 14.62 12.88
C THR A 176 -23.65 15.59 14.05
N TYR A 177 -22.58 16.36 14.17
CA TYR A 177 -22.41 17.41 15.15
C TYR A 177 -21.46 18.49 14.62
N GLN A 178 -21.70 19.73 15.04
CA GLN A 178 -20.88 20.90 14.72
C GLN A 178 -20.88 21.82 15.94
N THR A 179 -19.70 22.36 16.29
CA THR A 179 -19.59 23.46 17.25
C THR A 179 -20.27 24.70 16.70
N ASP A 180 -20.98 25.44 17.55
CA ASP A 180 -21.48 26.75 17.16
C ASP A 180 -20.35 27.77 17.01
N ASN A 181 -20.56 28.77 16.15
CA ASN A 181 -19.57 29.80 15.83
C ASN A 181 -19.44 30.83 16.98
N GLN A 182 -19.07 30.38 18.18
CA GLN A 182 -19.02 31.17 19.41
C GLN A 182 -17.83 30.76 20.29
N VAL A 183 -17.08 31.76 20.76
CA VAL A 183 -16.08 31.61 21.83
C VAL A 183 -16.75 31.80 23.18
N ARG A 184 -16.56 30.84 24.09
CA ARG A 184 -17.11 30.87 25.46
C ARG A 184 -16.00 31.10 26.48
N THR A 185 -16.19 32.10 27.34
CA THR A 185 -15.30 32.35 28.47
C THR A 185 -16.00 31.98 29.77
N PHE A 186 -15.46 31.01 30.51
CA PHE A 186 -15.94 30.65 31.85
C PHE A 186 -15.03 31.25 32.92
N ARG A 187 -15.64 31.86 33.94
CA ARG A 187 -14.91 32.34 35.12
C ARG A 187 -14.50 31.16 35.98
N ILE A 188 -13.21 30.97 36.18
CA ILE A 188 -12.66 29.91 37.02
C ILE A 188 -12.11 30.49 38.33
N ALA A 189 -12.52 29.90 39.45
CA ALA A 189 -11.96 30.19 40.77
C ALA A 189 -11.07 29.02 41.21
N ILE A 190 -9.80 29.32 41.49
CA ILE A 190 -8.77 28.34 41.87
C ILE A 190 -8.30 28.61 43.29
N ALA A 191 -8.56 27.66 44.20
CA ALA A 191 -7.93 27.63 45.52
C ALA A 191 -6.70 26.72 45.50
N THR A 192 -5.76 26.92 46.42
CA THR A 192 -4.58 26.05 46.58
C THR A 192 -4.41 25.63 48.03
N THR A 193 -4.01 24.39 48.30
CA THR A 193 -3.66 23.98 49.67
C THR A 193 -2.35 24.62 50.13
N TYR A 194 -2.13 24.63 51.45
CA TYR A 194 -0.87 25.04 52.08
C TYR A 194 0.35 24.40 51.41
N GLN A 195 0.30 23.09 51.19
CA GLN A 195 1.41 22.32 50.60
C GLN A 195 1.71 22.73 49.16
N TYR A 196 0.69 23.12 48.38
CA TYR A 196 0.88 23.62 47.02
C TYR A 196 1.57 24.98 47.06
N THR A 197 1.06 25.90 47.87
CA THR A 197 1.61 27.25 48.00
C THR A 197 3.05 27.24 48.51
N GLN A 198 3.36 26.38 49.49
CA GLN A 198 4.72 26.22 50.02
C GLN A 198 5.67 25.61 49.00
N TYR A 199 5.22 24.64 48.19
CA TYR A 199 6.06 24.04 47.15
C TYR A 199 6.56 25.08 46.14
N PHE A 200 5.70 26.02 45.74
CA PHE A 200 6.09 27.12 44.87
C PHE A 200 6.77 28.28 45.61
N GLY A 201 7.09 28.15 46.90
CA GLY A 201 7.84 29.17 47.64
C GLY A 201 7.03 30.39 48.10
N GLY A 202 5.70 30.29 48.15
CA GLY A 202 4.80 31.32 48.68
C GLY A 202 3.70 31.75 47.71
N LYS A 203 2.81 32.63 48.18
CA LYS A 203 1.58 33.01 47.43
C LYS A 203 1.87 33.65 46.07
N ASP A 204 2.93 34.45 45.96
CA ASP A 204 3.20 35.20 44.73
C ASP A 204 3.57 34.27 43.57
N ARG A 205 4.52 33.36 43.78
CA ARG A 205 4.94 32.40 42.75
C ARG A 205 3.88 31.31 42.55
N ALA A 206 3.20 30.86 43.60
CA ALA A 206 2.08 29.93 43.47
C ALA A 206 0.95 30.51 42.60
N PHE A 207 0.64 31.80 42.75
CA PHE A 207 -0.36 32.46 41.92
C PHE A 207 0.06 32.58 40.45
N VAL A 208 1.33 32.93 40.18
CA VAL A 208 1.87 32.90 38.80
C VAL A 208 1.77 31.51 38.19
N GLN A 209 2.04 30.46 38.98
CA GLN A 209 1.89 29.09 38.50
C GLN A 209 0.43 28.75 38.17
N VAL A 210 -0.53 29.16 39.02
CA VAL A 210 -1.97 29.00 38.73
C VAL A 210 -2.33 29.65 37.39
N VAL A 211 -1.88 30.89 37.15
CA VAL A 211 -2.11 31.60 35.88
C VAL A 211 -1.47 30.86 34.71
N SER A 212 -0.23 30.39 34.85
CA SER A 212 0.46 29.60 33.83
C SER A 212 -0.29 28.32 33.48
N THR A 213 -0.69 27.54 34.49
CA THR A 213 -1.43 26.29 34.32
C THR A 213 -2.76 26.52 33.59
N ILE A 214 -3.56 27.52 33.98
CA ILE A 214 -4.83 27.82 33.28
C ILE A 214 -4.58 28.33 31.85
N ASN A 215 -3.53 29.11 31.63
CA ASN A 215 -3.19 29.55 30.27
C ASN A 215 -2.81 28.36 29.36
N ARG A 216 -2.16 27.33 29.92
CA ARG A 216 -1.86 26.08 29.22
C ARG A 216 -3.09 25.23 28.96
N VAL A 217 -4.01 25.11 29.94
CA VAL A 217 -5.31 24.45 29.74
C VAL A 217 -6.11 25.13 28.61
N ASN A 218 -6.07 26.46 28.53
CA ASN A 218 -6.72 27.22 27.45
C ASN A 218 -6.17 26.88 26.05
N GLN A 219 -4.90 26.45 25.93
CA GLN A 219 -4.36 25.95 24.65
C GLN A 219 -5.10 24.70 24.16
N VAL A 220 -5.50 23.83 25.08
CA VAL A 220 -6.16 22.56 24.77
C VAL A 220 -7.65 22.78 24.49
N TYR A 221 -8.36 23.46 25.41
CA TYR A 221 -9.79 23.70 25.28
C TYR A 221 -10.12 24.63 24.10
N GLY A 222 -9.27 25.62 23.84
CA GLY A 222 -9.42 26.52 22.70
C GLY A 222 -9.21 25.83 21.35
N ALA A 223 -8.49 24.69 21.29
CA ALA A 223 -8.14 24.03 20.03
C ALA A 223 -9.29 23.25 19.37
N GLN A 224 -10.28 22.77 20.14
CA GLN A 224 -11.39 21.94 19.65
C GLN A 224 -12.78 22.44 20.04
N LEU A 225 -12.90 23.15 21.17
CA LEU A 225 -14.18 23.46 21.81
C LEU A 225 -14.57 24.94 21.69
N SER A 226 -13.66 25.82 21.27
CA SER A 226 -13.83 27.28 21.39
C SER A 226 -14.20 27.71 22.82
N ILE A 227 -13.57 27.08 23.82
CA ILE A 227 -13.74 27.35 25.25
C ILE A 227 -12.43 27.88 25.83
N GLN A 228 -12.52 28.91 26.67
CA GLN A 228 -11.43 29.37 27.53
C GLN A 228 -11.92 29.67 28.94
N PHE A 229 -10.95 29.72 29.86
CA PHE A 229 -11.15 30.01 31.27
C PHE A 229 -10.44 31.32 31.65
N GLN A 230 -11.15 32.16 32.41
CA GLN A 230 -10.67 33.41 32.98
C GLN A 230 -10.67 33.33 34.50
N ILE A 231 -9.52 33.56 35.13
CA ILE A 231 -9.34 33.49 36.59
C ILE A 231 -10.01 34.69 37.25
N VAL A 232 -10.85 34.41 38.25
CA VAL A 232 -11.56 35.41 39.07
C VAL A 232 -11.21 35.37 40.55
N SER A 233 -10.41 34.39 40.96
CA SER A 233 -9.88 34.28 42.32
C SER A 233 -8.51 34.92 42.47
N ASP A 234 -8.26 35.59 43.59
CA ASP A 234 -6.98 36.23 43.90
C ASP A 234 -6.15 35.46 44.94
N LYS A 235 -5.00 36.02 45.35
CA LYS A 235 -4.08 35.40 46.32
C LYS A 235 -4.70 35.13 47.70
N SER A 236 -5.88 35.68 48.03
CA SER A 236 -6.53 35.48 49.34
C SER A 236 -7.07 34.07 49.57
N ILE A 237 -7.17 33.25 48.51
CA ILE A 237 -7.57 31.84 48.58
C ILE A 237 -6.44 30.85 48.28
N LEU A 238 -5.20 31.37 48.25
CA LEU A 238 -3.98 30.58 48.32
C LEU A 238 -3.53 30.57 49.78
N PHE A 239 -3.50 29.37 50.39
CA PHE A 239 -3.16 29.23 51.80
C PHE A 239 -1.65 29.03 51.96
N ASP A 240 -0.98 29.81 52.79
CA ASP A 240 0.45 29.72 53.12
C ASP A 240 0.70 29.48 54.62
N ASN A 241 -0.37 29.39 55.41
CA ASN A 241 -0.38 28.99 56.80
C ASN A 241 -1.26 27.74 56.98
N LEU A 242 -0.67 26.65 57.47
CA LEU A 242 -1.37 25.38 57.68
C LEU A 242 -2.60 25.50 58.60
N LYS A 243 -2.60 26.43 59.55
CA LYS A 243 -3.74 26.63 60.47
C LYS A 243 -4.92 27.35 59.82
N GLU A 244 -4.67 28.12 58.77
CA GLU A 244 -5.68 28.88 58.03
C GLU A 244 -6.18 28.13 56.79
N ASP A 245 -5.49 27.06 56.39
CA ASP A 245 -5.87 26.21 55.28
C ASP A 245 -7.11 25.37 55.65
N PRO A 246 -8.29 25.66 55.05
CA PRO A 246 -9.51 24.90 55.32
C PRO A 246 -9.42 23.45 54.83
N PHE A 247 -8.42 23.12 54.01
CA PHE A 247 -8.22 21.80 53.42
C PHE A 247 -7.19 20.95 54.19
N ALA A 248 -6.57 21.49 55.25
CA ALA A 248 -5.52 20.81 56.00
C ALA A 248 -5.99 19.50 56.65
N ASN A 249 -7.24 19.45 57.09
CA ASN A 249 -7.84 18.31 57.79
C ASN A 249 -8.87 17.54 56.95
N VAL A 250 -8.95 17.83 55.64
CA VAL A 250 -9.86 17.13 54.74
C VAL A 250 -9.41 15.69 54.52
N ASN A 251 -10.35 14.76 54.64
CA ASN A 251 -10.15 13.39 54.17
C ASN A 251 -10.51 13.27 52.69
N TYR A 252 -9.51 13.38 51.82
CA TYR A 252 -9.69 13.31 50.36
C TYR A 252 -10.23 11.96 49.85
N GLU A 253 -10.16 10.90 50.65
CA GLU A 253 -10.83 9.62 50.33
C GLU A 253 -12.36 9.71 50.45
N ASN A 254 -12.87 10.64 51.28
CA ASN A 254 -14.31 10.88 51.48
C ASN A 254 -14.80 12.15 50.74
N TRP A 255 -14.13 12.52 49.64
CA TRP A 255 -14.34 13.81 49.00
C TRP A 255 -15.79 14.04 48.57
N LEU A 256 -16.42 13.07 47.90
CA LEU A 256 -17.80 13.22 47.42
C LEU A 256 -18.84 13.15 48.56
N GLN A 257 -18.59 12.32 49.57
CA GLN A 257 -19.56 12.03 50.64
C GLN A 257 -19.67 13.17 51.65
N SER A 258 -18.55 13.76 52.07
CA SER A 258 -18.56 14.77 53.15
C SER A 258 -17.68 15.99 52.90
N GLU A 259 -16.61 15.90 52.11
CA GLU A 259 -15.57 16.94 52.14
C GLU A 259 -15.63 17.95 50.99
N SER A 260 -16.26 17.62 49.85
CA SER A 260 -16.31 18.50 48.66
C SER A 260 -16.99 19.85 48.94
N GLY A 261 -17.87 19.91 49.94
CA GLY A 261 -18.50 21.13 50.41
C GLY A 261 -17.53 22.15 51.00
N VAL A 262 -16.34 21.72 51.46
CA VAL A 262 -15.31 22.61 52.03
C VAL A 262 -14.80 23.57 50.95
N LEU A 263 -14.52 23.07 49.73
CA LEU A 263 -14.13 23.92 48.62
C LEU A 263 -15.28 24.83 48.19
N GLN A 264 -16.46 24.27 47.97
CA GLN A 264 -17.65 25.01 47.54
C GLN A 264 -17.91 26.20 48.48
N GLY A 265 -17.95 25.96 49.79
CA GLY A 265 -18.15 27.00 50.79
C GLY A 265 -16.99 27.99 50.89
N THR A 266 -15.75 27.56 50.64
CA THR A 266 -14.59 28.46 50.63
C THR A 266 -14.66 29.43 49.46
N LEU A 267 -14.93 28.93 48.25
CA LEU A 267 -15.08 29.75 47.04
C LEU A 267 -16.30 30.68 47.16
N ASP A 268 -17.44 30.19 47.63
CA ASP A 268 -18.64 31.00 47.82
C ASP A 268 -18.43 32.15 48.81
N ARG A 269 -17.68 31.93 49.90
CA ARG A 269 -17.38 33.00 50.88
C ARG A 269 -16.34 34.00 50.39
N LYS A 270 -15.33 33.55 49.64
CA LYS A 270 -14.16 34.37 49.29
C LYS A 270 -14.28 35.06 47.94
N VAL A 271 -14.91 34.41 46.97
CA VAL A 271 -15.12 34.92 45.60
C VAL A 271 -16.56 35.37 45.41
N GLY A 272 -17.53 34.67 46.04
CA GLY A 272 -18.96 34.88 45.83
C GLY A 272 -19.51 33.95 44.77
N SER A 273 -20.60 33.22 45.07
CA SER A 273 -21.12 32.18 44.17
C SER A 273 -21.45 32.71 42.77
N ASP A 274 -21.99 33.92 42.64
CA ASP A 274 -22.34 34.49 41.33
C ASP A 274 -21.13 34.97 40.51
N ASN A 275 -19.94 35.04 41.14
CA ASN A 275 -18.73 35.60 40.54
C ASN A 275 -17.82 34.58 39.86
N TYR A 276 -18.14 33.28 39.96
CA TYR A 276 -17.42 32.22 39.25
C TYR A 276 -18.38 31.19 38.65
N ASP A 277 -17.95 30.55 37.56
CA ASP A 277 -18.75 29.57 36.81
C ASP A 277 -18.27 28.14 37.07
N ILE A 278 -16.99 27.99 37.39
CA ILE A 278 -16.31 26.73 37.72
C ILE A 278 -15.31 26.98 38.84
N GLY A 279 -15.25 26.08 39.82
CA GLY A 279 -14.37 26.17 40.97
C GLY A 279 -13.54 24.90 41.11
N HIS A 280 -12.25 25.06 41.43
CA HIS A 280 -11.30 23.95 41.48
C HIS A 280 -10.24 24.17 42.57
N LEU A 281 -9.73 23.08 43.15
CA LEU A 281 -8.66 23.07 44.13
C LEU A 281 -7.38 22.45 43.54
N PHE A 282 -6.25 23.15 43.63
CA PHE A 282 -4.94 22.57 43.35
C PHE A 282 -4.31 22.07 44.64
N HIS A 283 -4.00 20.78 44.67
CA HIS A 283 -3.48 20.09 45.85
C HIS A 283 -2.10 19.49 45.59
N ASN A 284 -1.25 19.49 46.61
CA ASN A 284 0.06 18.84 46.60
C ASN A 284 0.09 17.73 47.66
N ARG A 285 -0.33 16.50 47.31
CA ARG A 285 -0.32 15.35 48.25
C ARG A 285 -0.30 13.98 47.61
N ASN A 286 -1.41 13.49 47.09
CA ASN A 286 -1.51 12.17 46.45
C ASN A 286 -1.74 12.36 44.96
N LEU A 287 -1.28 11.42 44.14
CA LEU A 287 -1.58 11.42 42.71
C LEU A 287 -3.06 11.08 42.55
N GLY A 288 -3.83 11.98 41.93
CA GLY A 288 -5.26 11.76 41.73
C GLY A 288 -6.07 13.04 41.59
N GLY A 289 -7.34 12.87 41.24
CA GLY A 289 -8.25 13.97 40.99
C GLY A 289 -9.70 13.54 41.20
N ASN A 290 -10.56 14.53 41.40
CA ASN A 290 -11.99 14.33 41.46
C ASN A 290 -12.72 15.60 41.02
N ALA A 291 -13.61 15.51 40.04
CA ALA A 291 -14.34 16.65 39.52
C ALA A 291 -15.51 17.10 40.42
N GLY A 292 -15.86 16.32 41.45
CA GLY A 292 -17.00 16.57 42.34
C GLY A 292 -18.37 16.31 41.70
N CYS A 293 -18.45 16.40 40.38
CA CYS A 293 -19.64 16.24 39.57
C CYS A 293 -19.28 16.23 38.07
N ILE A 294 -20.17 15.68 37.24
CA ILE A 294 -20.06 15.74 35.78
C ILE A 294 -21.05 16.78 35.25
N GLY A 295 -20.57 17.75 34.47
CA GLY A 295 -21.40 18.75 33.78
C GLY A 295 -22.01 19.83 34.69
N CYS A 296 -21.44 20.03 35.88
CA CYS A 296 -21.94 20.93 36.91
C CYS A 296 -21.44 22.38 36.80
N VAL A 297 -20.76 22.73 35.70
CA VAL A 297 -20.43 24.13 35.40
C VAL A 297 -21.68 25.01 35.47
N CYS A 298 -21.51 26.21 36.03
CA CYS A 298 -22.55 27.19 36.32
C CYS A 298 -23.64 26.74 37.33
N GLU A 299 -23.50 25.60 38.01
CA GLU A 299 -24.51 25.13 38.98
C GLU A 299 -24.15 25.55 40.42
N ALA A 300 -24.95 26.45 40.99
CA ALA A 300 -24.80 26.89 42.38
C ALA A 300 -24.79 25.69 43.35
N GLY A 301 -23.85 25.68 44.30
CA GLY A 301 -23.70 24.60 45.28
C GLY A 301 -23.07 23.30 44.74
N ARG A 302 -22.78 23.21 43.43
CA ARG A 302 -22.10 22.04 42.81
C ARG A 302 -20.82 22.43 42.07
N LYS A 303 -20.75 23.61 41.45
CA LYS A 303 -19.67 24.04 40.54
C LYS A 303 -18.28 24.19 41.16
N GLY A 304 -18.16 24.23 42.48
CA GLY A 304 -16.91 24.42 43.23
C GLY A 304 -16.51 23.20 44.07
N LYS A 305 -16.59 22.00 43.49
CA LYS A 305 -16.36 20.73 44.20
C LYS A 305 -15.21 19.90 43.63
N ALA A 306 -14.40 20.43 42.72
CA ALA A 306 -13.36 19.66 42.06
C ALA A 306 -11.97 19.89 42.67
N PHE A 307 -11.10 18.88 42.61
CA PHE A 307 -9.68 19.03 42.90
C PHE A 307 -8.82 18.21 41.94
N SER A 308 -7.60 18.70 41.74
CA SER A 308 -6.51 18.04 41.01
C SER A 308 -5.30 17.98 41.92
N SER A 309 -4.66 16.81 42.02
CA SER A 309 -3.59 16.57 42.98
C SER A 309 -2.44 15.77 42.39
N VAL A 310 -1.22 16.22 42.67
CA VAL A 310 0.02 15.49 42.41
C VAL A 310 0.97 15.57 43.60
N ARG A 311 2.03 14.75 43.58
CA ARG A 311 3.17 14.87 44.49
C ARG A 311 4.23 15.73 43.85
N PHE A 312 4.08 17.05 43.94
CA PHE A 312 5.05 17.97 43.36
C PHE A 312 6.44 17.73 43.95
N ARG A 313 7.43 17.48 43.09
CA ARG A 313 8.84 17.29 43.44
C ARG A 313 9.73 18.19 42.60
N ARG A 314 10.92 18.51 43.08
CA ARG A 314 11.88 19.34 42.31
C ARG A 314 12.19 18.65 40.97
N GLY A 315 12.11 19.41 39.88
CA GLY A 315 12.41 18.91 38.53
C GLY A 315 11.25 18.19 37.82
N MET A 316 10.09 18.03 38.47
CA MET A 316 8.86 17.53 37.83
C MET A 316 8.49 18.43 36.64
N ASP A 317 7.98 17.81 35.58
CA ASP A 317 7.49 18.50 34.40
C ASP A 317 6.01 18.85 34.61
N MET A 318 5.66 20.13 34.45
CA MET A 318 4.30 20.60 34.76
C MET A 318 3.27 20.10 33.73
N ASP A 319 3.71 19.62 32.56
CA ASP A 319 2.83 19.10 31.52
C ASP A 319 1.95 17.95 32.01
N PHE A 320 2.45 17.11 32.93
CA PHE A 320 1.67 16.04 33.54
C PHE A 320 0.49 16.60 34.36
N PHE A 321 0.72 17.58 35.23
CA PHE A 321 -0.36 18.20 36.00
C PHE A 321 -1.35 18.96 35.11
N ASP A 322 -0.82 19.75 34.17
CA ASP A 322 -1.62 20.65 33.34
C ASP A 322 -2.51 19.87 32.34
N ILE A 323 -1.97 18.80 31.72
CA ILE A 323 -2.61 18.09 30.60
C ILE A 323 -3.25 16.77 31.03
N ASP A 324 -2.56 15.91 31.77
CA ASP A 324 -3.07 14.57 32.11
C ASP A 324 -4.14 14.63 33.21
N ILE A 325 -4.01 15.59 34.14
CA ILE A 325 -4.85 15.64 35.34
C ILE A 325 -5.85 16.79 35.27
N LEU A 326 -5.36 18.03 35.22
CA LEU A 326 -6.25 19.18 35.35
C LEU A 326 -7.20 19.30 34.16
N ALA A 327 -6.71 19.13 32.93
CA ALA A 327 -7.56 19.17 31.75
C ALA A 327 -8.61 18.05 31.75
N HIS A 328 -8.28 16.88 32.31
CA HIS A 328 -9.19 15.74 32.50
C HIS A 328 -10.30 16.05 33.51
N GLU A 329 -9.95 16.54 34.69
CA GLU A 329 -10.94 16.86 35.74
C GLU A 329 -11.84 18.03 35.36
N ILE A 330 -11.30 19.06 34.71
CA ILE A 330 -12.12 20.11 34.09
C ILE A 330 -13.04 19.50 33.03
N GLY A 331 -12.59 18.47 32.30
CA GLY A 331 -13.38 17.79 31.27
C GLY A 331 -14.66 17.21 31.85
N HIS A 332 -14.57 16.56 33.02
CA HIS A 332 -15.72 16.13 33.79
C HIS A 332 -16.60 17.28 34.27
N GLN A 333 -16.04 18.33 34.89
CA GLN A 333 -16.83 19.50 35.34
C GLN A 333 -17.62 20.13 34.17
N MET A 334 -17.06 20.05 32.96
CA MET A 334 -17.62 20.53 31.71
C MET A 334 -18.55 19.52 31.01
N GLY A 335 -18.63 18.28 31.48
CA GLY A 335 -19.65 17.30 31.09
C GLY A 335 -19.17 16.04 30.37
N ALA A 336 -17.86 15.86 30.18
CA ALA A 336 -17.31 14.65 29.58
C ALA A 336 -17.36 13.44 30.53
N TYR A 337 -17.47 12.27 29.94
CA TYR A 337 -17.31 10.97 30.61
C TYR A 337 -16.02 10.30 30.13
N HIS A 338 -15.57 9.25 30.81
CA HIS A 338 -14.41 8.51 30.33
C HIS A 338 -14.66 7.82 28.99
N THR A 339 -13.60 7.79 28.19
CA THR A 339 -13.60 7.18 26.86
C THR A 339 -13.02 5.77 26.85
N PHE A 340 -12.32 5.35 27.89
CA PHE A 340 -11.69 4.04 27.95
C PHE A 340 -12.69 2.88 28.00
N SER A 341 -12.22 1.69 27.61
CA SER A 341 -13.02 0.46 27.63
C SER A 341 -12.51 -0.57 28.63
N TYR A 342 -11.42 -0.37 29.38
CA TYR A 342 -10.89 -1.39 30.30
C TYR A 342 -11.88 -1.76 31.43
N GLU A 343 -12.63 -0.79 31.95
CA GLU A 343 -13.68 -0.94 32.96
C GLU A 343 -15.03 -0.44 32.43
N TYR A 344 -16.16 -1.04 32.83
CA TYR A 344 -17.50 -0.65 32.34
C TYR A 344 -18.21 0.32 33.31
N GLU A 345 -18.51 1.51 32.83
CA GLU A 345 -19.16 2.61 33.55
C GLU A 345 -20.61 2.82 33.12
N GLY A 346 -21.00 2.35 31.93
CA GLY A 346 -22.38 2.45 31.44
C GLY A 346 -22.82 3.86 31.04
N THR A 347 -21.86 4.70 30.64
CA THR A 347 -22.07 6.10 30.19
C THR A 347 -22.39 6.20 28.70
N ASN A 348 -22.16 5.12 27.93
CA ASN A 348 -22.15 5.10 26.46
C ASN A 348 -21.04 5.96 25.80
N SER A 349 -20.07 6.45 26.58
CA SER A 349 -18.94 7.23 26.08
C SER A 349 -17.64 6.43 25.99
N GLN A 350 -17.66 5.15 26.34
CA GLN A 350 -16.50 4.26 26.39
C GLN A 350 -16.09 3.72 25.02
N VAL A 351 -15.60 4.61 24.18
CA VAL A 351 -15.41 4.42 22.73
C VAL A 351 -13.94 4.28 22.30
N GLU A 352 -13.02 4.14 23.24
CA GLU A 352 -11.61 3.85 22.98
C GLU A 352 -11.22 2.48 23.57
N PRO A 353 -10.32 1.73 22.92
CA PRO A 353 -9.89 0.44 23.43
C PRO A 353 -8.98 0.59 24.67
N GLY A 354 -9.03 -0.40 25.55
CA GLY A 354 -8.13 -0.50 26.70
C GLY A 354 -8.24 0.72 27.61
N SER A 355 -7.10 1.30 27.98
CA SER A 355 -6.99 2.55 28.74
C SER A 355 -7.47 3.80 27.97
N GLY A 356 -7.65 3.73 26.65
CA GLY A 356 -7.79 4.92 25.81
C GLY A 356 -6.48 5.72 25.67
N SER A 357 -6.51 6.70 24.77
CA SER A 357 -5.38 7.56 24.40
C SER A 357 -5.66 9.06 24.54
N THR A 358 -6.92 9.50 24.50
CA THR A 358 -7.29 10.93 24.58
C THR A 358 -7.42 11.44 26.02
N ILE A 359 -7.63 12.75 26.21
CA ILE A 359 -7.72 13.43 27.53
C ILE A 359 -8.66 12.72 28.52
N MET A 360 -9.78 12.18 28.05
CA MET A 360 -10.74 11.49 28.91
C MET A 360 -10.51 9.97 29.01
N GLY A 361 -9.39 9.48 28.47
CA GLY A 361 -8.85 8.16 28.72
C GLY A 361 -7.91 8.15 29.93
N TYR A 362 -7.38 6.98 30.26
CA TYR A 362 -6.46 6.68 31.36
C TYR A 362 -5.10 6.20 30.82
N ALA A 363 -4.59 6.87 29.79
CA ALA A 363 -3.32 6.51 29.16
C ALA A 363 -2.19 6.45 30.21
N GLY A 364 -1.48 5.32 30.28
CA GLY A 364 -0.35 5.12 31.18
C GLY A 364 -0.71 4.59 32.57
N VAL A 365 -1.99 4.41 32.87
CA VAL A 365 -2.49 4.06 34.20
C VAL A 365 -2.74 2.56 34.35
N ILE A 366 -3.18 1.87 33.31
CA ILE A 366 -3.71 0.51 33.38
C ILE A 366 -2.71 -0.53 32.85
N ASP A 367 -1.87 -1.10 33.72
CA ASP A 367 -0.76 -2.01 33.35
C ASP A 367 -1.04 -2.95 32.16
N ASN A 368 -2.06 -3.81 32.26
CA ASN A 368 -2.34 -4.87 31.28
C ASN A 368 -3.24 -4.46 30.11
N GLN A 369 -3.68 -3.19 30.06
CA GLN A 369 -4.54 -2.67 29.00
C GLN A 369 -4.15 -1.25 28.56
N ASN A 370 -2.91 -0.84 28.84
CA ASN A 370 -2.40 0.47 28.48
C ASN A 370 -2.15 0.57 26.98
N VAL A 371 -2.89 1.47 26.33
CA VAL A 371 -2.70 1.79 24.91
C VAL A 371 -1.35 2.46 24.70
N GLN A 372 -1.05 3.44 25.55
CA GLN A 372 0.18 4.23 25.53
C GLN A 372 0.53 4.73 26.92
N LYS A 373 1.69 5.38 27.05
CA LYS A 373 2.20 5.87 28.34
C LYS A 373 1.60 7.20 28.78
N LYS A 374 1.23 8.07 27.84
CA LYS A 374 0.82 9.46 28.10
C LYS A 374 -0.40 9.83 27.32
N THR A 375 -1.21 10.74 27.81
CA THR A 375 -2.38 11.19 27.07
C THR A 375 -1.99 12.06 25.88
N ASP A 376 -2.62 11.81 24.73
CA ASP A 376 -2.58 12.73 23.60
C ASP A 376 -3.42 13.98 23.95
N PRO A 377 -2.91 15.20 23.72
CA PRO A 377 -3.49 16.44 24.26
C PRO A 377 -4.67 16.96 23.43
N TYR A 378 -5.66 16.10 23.18
CA TYR A 378 -6.91 16.43 22.50
C TYR A 378 -8.06 15.59 23.06
N PHE A 379 -9.28 16.05 22.84
CA PHE A 379 -10.51 15.37 23.20
C PHE A 379 -10.99 14.49 22.04
N HIS A 380 -11.41 13.27 22.35
CA HIS A 380 -12.17 12.42 21.43
C HIS A 380 -13.46 13.12 20.98
N HIS A 381 -13.98 12.84 19.78
CA HIS A 381 -15.21 13.47 19.25
C HIS A 381 -16.40 13.28 20.20
N ARG A 382 -16.43 12.15 20.92
CA ARG A 382 -17.43 11.85 21.96
C ARG A 382 -17.37 12.83 23.12
N SER A 383 -16.17 13.11 23.63
CA SER A 383 -15.93 14.07 24.71
C SER A 383 -16.26 15.49 24.26
N VAL A 384 -15.92 15.85 23.01
CA VAL A 384 -16.31 17.12 22.40
C VAL A 384 -17.84 17.26 22.39
N TYR A 385 -18.57 16.25 21.93
CA TYR A 385 -20.03 16.26 21.96
C TYR A 385 -20.56 16.39 23.40
N ASP A 386 -20.04 15.59 24.34
CA ASP A 386 -20.53 15.56 25.72
C ASP A 386 -20.38 16.92 26.42
N ILE A 387 -19.20 17.53 26.31
CA ILE A 387 -18.91 18.86 26.84
C ILE A 387 -19.83 19.89 26.21
N MET A 388 -19.88 19.95 24.88
CA MET A 388 -20.62 20.99 24.18
C MET A 388 -22.14 20.88 24.40
N GLN A 389 -22.67 19.67 24.57
CA GLN A 389 -24.06 19.49 24.99
C GLN A 389 -24.30 19.89 26.45
N SER A 390 -23.33 19.68 27.34
CA SER A 390 -23.47 20.04 28.76
C SER A 390 -23.44 21.56 28.98
N VAL A 391 -22.60 22.28 28.24
CA VAL A 391 -22.50 23.74 28.32
C VAL A 391 -23.60 24.47 27.54
N LYS A 392 -24.34 23.76 26.68
CA LYS A 392 -25.44 24.35 25.91
C LYS A 392 -26.52 24.90 26.85
N GLY A 393 -26.80 26.20 26.74
CA GLY A 393 -27.78 26.88 27.59
C GLY A 393 -27.30 27.22 29.00
N LYS A 394 -26.05 26.90 29.35
CA LYS A 394 -25.38 27.45 30.55
C LYS A 394 -25.00 28.91 30.30
N ARG A 395 -24.76 29.67 31.37
CA ARG A 395 -24.43 31.11 31.31
C ARG A 395 -22.92 31.32 31.55
N PRO A 396 -22.06 31.21 30.53
CA PRO A 396 -20.66 31.63 30.65
C PRO A 396 -20.57 33.14 30.91
N ALA A 397 -19.42 33.62 31.36
CA ALA A 397 -19.16 35.04 31.56
C ALA A 397 -19.35 35.84 30.26
N THR A 398 -18.79 35.33 29.17
CA THR A 398 -18.96 35.91 27.84
C THR A 398 -19.18 34.84 26.79
N MET A 399 -19.97 35.21 25.78
CA MET A 399 -20.18 34.43 24.58
C MET A 399 -20.07 35.40 23.42
N LEU A 400 -18.99 35.28 22.65
CA LEU A 400 -18.65 36.18 21.56
C LEU A 400 -18.65 35.41 20.24
N PRO A 401 -19.08 36.00 19.12
CA PRO A 401 -18.90 35.40 17.80
C PRO A 401 -17.44 35.05 17.55
N SER A 402 -17.18 33.85 17.04
CA SER A 402 -15.84 33.49 16.56
C SER A 402 -15.64 34.05 15.15
N SER A 403 -14.40 34.46 14.85
CA SER A 403 -13.95 34.83 13.50
C SER A 403 -13.50 33.62 12.67
N ASN A 404 -13.66 32.42 13.23
CA ASN A 404 -13.32 31.15 12.63
C ASN A 404 -14.59 30.33 12.39
N ASN A 405 -15.00 30.20 11.13
CA ASN A 405 -16.24 29.57 10.74
C ASN A 405 -16.07 28.05 10.71
N PRO A 406 -16.99 27.27 11.29
CA PRO A 406 -16.83 25.82 11.29
C PRO A 406 -16.82 25.22 9.88
N PRO A 407 -16.01 24.17 9.65
CA PRO A 407 -15.86 23.53 8.33
C PRO A 407 -17.09 22.71 7.96
N GLU A 408 -17.24 22.43 6.66
CA GLU A 408 -18.31 21.60 6.13
C GLU A 408 -17.76 20.26 5.63
N ILE A 409 -18.22 19.16 6.24
CA ILE A 409 -17.87 17.80 5.80
C ILE A 409 -18.74 17.43 4.61
N ASP A 410 -18.15 16.86 3.56
CA ASP A 410 -18.87 16.34 2.40
C ASP A 410 -19.81 15.18 2.77
N ASN A 411 -20.56 14.67 1.79
CA ASN A 411 -21.36 13.47 1.99
C ASN A 411 -20.45 12.24 2.15
N LEU A 412 -20.59 11.56 3.29
CA LEU A 412 -19.88 10.32 3.56
C LEU A 412 -20.78 9.12 3.28
N LYS A 413 -20.21 8.05 2.72
CA LYS A 413 -20.89 6.80 2.41
C LYS A 413 -20.66 5.78 3.53
N SER A 414 -21.67 4.97 3.84
CA SER A 414 -21.52 3.77 4.67
C SER A 414 -21.20 2.56 3.79
N TYR A 415 -20.44 1.60 4.31
CA TYR A 415 -19.90 0.49 3.54
C TYR A 415 -20.21 -0.84 4.19
N THR A 416 -20.37 -1.88 3.36
CA THR A 416 -20.31 -3.28 3.78
C THR A 416 -18.98 -3.86 3.31
N ILE A 417 -18.21 -4.45 4.22
CA ILE A 417 -16.87 -4.98 3.97
C ILE A 417 -16.79 -6.46 4.40
N PRO A 418 -15.90 -7.25 3.78
CA PRO A 418 -15.65 -8.63 4.21
C PRO A 418 -14.99 -8.67 5.61
N HIS A 419 -15.23 -9.74 6.37
CA HIS A 419 -14.51 -9.96 7.63
C HIS A 419 -13.02 -10.24 7.37
N SER A 420 -12.22 -10.13 8.42
CA SER A 420 -10.77 -10.41 8.40
C SER A 420 -9.98 -9.64 7.33
N THR A 421 -10.49 -8.49 6.88
CA THR A 421 -9.95 -7.75 5.73
C THR A 421 -9.60 -6.32 6.13
N ALA A 422 -8.46 -5.82 5.65
CA ALA A 422 -8.03 -4.45 5.87
C ALA A 422 -8.88 -3.45 5.08
N TYR A 423 -8.98 -2.21 5.56
CA TYR A 423 -9.74 -1.18 4.88
C TYR A 423 -9.15 0.22 5.07
N LEU A 424 -9.53 1.15 4.18
CA LEU A 424 -9.09 2.54 4.16
C LEU A 424 -10.31 3.46 4.30
N LEU A 425 -10.38 4.19 5.42
CA LEU A 425 -11.35 5.26 5.62
C LEU A 425 -10.87 6.52 4.92
N GLU A 426 -11.73 7.18 4.16
CA GLU A 426 -11.43 8.42 3.44
C GLU A 426 -12.62 9.38 3.56
N GLY A 427 -12.32 10.65 3.79
CA GLY A 427 -13.30 11.72 3.82
C GLY A 427 -12.72 13.01 3.26
N SER A 428 -13.58 14.01 3.10
CA SER A 428 -13.21 15.35 2.66
C SER A 428 -14.11 16.39 3.33
N ALA A 429 -13.58 17.60 3.44
CA ALA A 429 -14.29 18.74 3.97
C ALA A 429 -13.79 20.01 3.29
N THR A 430 -14.61 21.05 3.35
CA THR A 430 -14.28 22.39 2.88
C THR A 430 -14.31 23.36 4.06
N ASP A 431 -13.57 24.45 3.91
CA ASP A 431 -13.51 25.51 4.90
C ASP A 431 -13.93 26.84 4.25
N ALA A 432 -14.81 27.57 4.93
CA ALA A 432 -15.33 28.84 4.40
C ALA A 432 -14.30 29.98 4.47
N ASP A 433 -13.32 29.87 5.37
CA ASP A 433 -12.27 30.86 5.58
C ASP A 433 -11.00 30.57 4.76
N GLY A 434 -10.88 29.38 4.17
CA GLY A 434 -9.74 28.93 3.39
C GLY A 434 -8.58 28.40 4.25
N ASP A 435 -8.86 28.05 5.51
CA ASP A 435 -7.88 27.56 6.47
C ASP A 435 -7.48 26.10 6.19
N ASN A 436 -6.27 25.71 6.62
CA ASN A 436 -5.82 24.33 6.54
C ASN A 436 -6.50 23.48 7.62
N LEU A 437 -7.25 22.47 7.19
CA LEU A 437 -7.99 21.58 8.08
C LEU A 437 -7.14 20.41 8.60
N LEU A 438 -7.47 19.96 9.81
CA LEU A 438 -6.96 18.72 10.40
C LEU A 438 -8.10 17.70 10.52
N TYR A 439 -7.76 16.42 10.39
CA TYR A 439 -8.69 15.32 10.25
C TYR A 439 -8.33 14.18 11.20
N THR A 440 -9.34 13.54 11.76
CA THR A 440 -9.19 12.23 12.42
C THR A 440 -10.41 11.36 12.19
N TRP A 441 -10.19 10.06 12.13
CA TRP A 441 -11.24 9.04 12.06
C TRP A 441 -11.27 8.32 13.40
N GLU A 442 -12.39 8.31 14.11
CA GLU A 442 -12.50 7.74 15.45
C GLU A 442 -13.69 6.79 15.56
N GLN A 443 -13.58 5.71 16.33
CA GLN A 443 -14.73 4.83 16.54
C GLN A 443 -15.70 5.42 17.55
N SER A 444 -16.99 5.20 17.32
CA SER A 444 -18.09 5.63 18.20
C SER A 444 -18.71 4.47 18.96
N ASP A 445 -18.08 3.30 18.91
CA ASP A 445 -18.62 2.08 19.50
C ASP A 445 -18.28 1.97 20.96
N SER A 446 -19.25 2.33 21.81
CA SER A 446 -19.13 2.13 23.25
C SER A 446 -19.05 0.65 23.60
N ARG A 447 -18.21 0.30 24.58
CA ARG A 447 -18.23 -1.00 25.24
C ARG A 447 -19.60 -1.31 25.85
N ALA A 448 -20.02 -2.58 25.80
CA ALA A 448 -21.17 -3.09 26.53
C ALA A 448 -20.78 -3.74 27.88
N ARG A 449 -21.76 -3.97 28.75
CA ARG A 449 -21.56 -4.72 30.01
C ARG A 449 -21.08 -6.14 29.72
N GLY A 450 -20.09 -6.60 30.48
CA GLY A 450 -19.51 -7.95 30.37
C GLY A 450 -17.99 -7.92 30.41
N ASN A 451 -17.33 -9.06 30.22
CA ASN A 451 -15.88 -9.15 30.14
C ASN A 451 -15.38 -8.40 28.90
N TYR A 452 -14.35 -7.58 29.08
CA TYR A 452 -13.69 -6.88 27.98
C TYR A 452 -12.29 -7.44 27.78
N LEU A 453 -12.01 -7.75 26.54
CA LEU A 453 -10.70 -8.12 26.06
C LEU A 453 -10.61 -7.59 24.63
N PHE A 454 -9.66 -6.71 24.36
CA PHE A 454 -9.42 -6.24 23.01
C PHE A 454 -9.05 -7.43 22.11
N SER A 455 -9.83 -7.69 21.06
CA SER A 455 -9.65 -8.86 20.20
C SER A 455 -10.36 -8.68 18.84
N PRO A 456 -10.02 -9.46 17.80
CA PRO A 456 -10.73 -9.45 16.53
C PRO A 456 -12.15 -10.04 16.62
N THR A 457 -12.52 -10.65 17.75
CA THR A 457 -13.86 -11.22 18.00
C THR A 457 -14.70 -10.35 18.93
N LEU A 458 -14.30 -9.09 19.12
CA LEU A 458 -14.93 -8.16 20.04
C LEU A 458 -16.37 -7.82 19.59
N LYS A 459 -17.35 -8.22 20.40
CA LYS A 459 -18.80 -8.02 20.12
C LYS A 459 -19.30 -6.59 20.35
N SER A 460 -18.59 -5.78 21.14
CA SER A 460 -18.94 -4.39 21.48
C SER A 460 -17.71 -3.62 21.91
N GLY A 461 -17.68 -2.30 21.74
CA GLY A 461 -16.49 -1.49 22.03
C GLY A 461 -15.61 -1.27 20.81
N ALA A 462 -14.66 -0.35 20.92
CA ALA A 462 -13.75 -0.01 19.84
C ALA A 462 -12.71 -1.11 19.56
N THR A 463 -12.44 -1.32 18.28
CA THR A 463 -11.42 -2.18 17.68
C THR A 463 -10.22 -1.38 17.16
N ALA A 464 -10.24 -0.06 17.28
CA ALA A 464 -9.15 0.83 16.89
C ALA A 464 -8.99 1.97 17.91
N ARG A 465 -7.75 2.24 18.31
CA ARG A 465 -7.42 3.39 19.17
C ARG A 465 -7.76 4.73 18.51
N SER A 466 -7.87 5.79 19.29
CA SER A 466 -7.88 7.12 18.68
C SER A 466 -6.47 7.57 18.28
N LEU A 467 -6.39 8.48 17.31
CA LEU A 467 -5.16 9.09 16.81
C LEU A 467 -5.31 10.61 16.72
N PRO A 468 -4.27 11.39 17.09
CA PRO A 468 -4.28 12.83 16.97
C PRO A 468 -4.69 13.32 15.57
N PRO A 469 -5.46 14.41 15.46
CA PRO A 469 -5.80 15.00 14.18
C PRO A 469 -4.55 15.37 13.34
N SER A 470 -4.58 15.04 12.05
CA SER A 470 -3.48 15.26 11.11
C SER A 470 -3.96 15.92 9.83
N THR A 471 -3.05 16.30 8.93
CA THR A 471 -3.42 16.82 7.61
C THR A 471 -3.95 15.74 6.66
N SER A 472 -3.85 14.46 7.02
CA SER A 472 -4.38 13.34 6.21
C SER A 472 -5.85 13.08 6.56
N SER A 473 -6.73 13.19 5.56
CA SER A 473 -8.13 12.77 5.67
C SER A 473 -8.35 11.26 5.52
N LYS A 474 -7.26 10.49 5.38
CA LYS A 474 -7.25 9.05 5.15
C LYS A 474 -6.70 8.29 6.35
N ARG A 475 -7.32 7.14 6.68
CA ARG A 475 -6.85 6.24 7.75
C ARG A 475 -7.01 4.77 7.36
N TYR A 476 -5.92 4.02 7.37
CA TYR A 476 -5.90 2.57 7.19
C TYR A 476 -6.24 1.85 8.51
N ILE A 477 -7.02 0.76 8.44
CA ILE A 477 -7.32 -0.11 9.57
C ILE A 477 -6.93 -1.57 9.26
N PRO A 478 -5.97 -2.15 10.01
CA PRO A 478 -5.07 -1.45 10.94
C PRO A 478 -4.11 -0.52 10.16
N ARG A 479 -3.20 0.17 10.85
CA ARG A 479 -2.16 1.01 10.22
C ARG A 479 -1.49 0.31 9.04
N LEU A 480 -1.17 1.07 7.99
CA LEU A 480 -0.64 0.54 6.73
C LEU A 480 0.60 -0.34 6.93
N SER A 481 1.51 0.01 7.85
CA SER A 481 2.69 -0.80 8.21
C SER A 481 2.33 -2.21 8.70
N ARG A 482 1.19 -2.38 9.37
CA ARG A 482 0.67 -3.68 9.78
C ARG A 482 0.01 -4.43 8.63
N ILE A 483 -0.68 -3.73 7.74
CA ILE A 483 -1.26 -4.32 6.54
C ILE A 483 -0.15 -4.90 5.66
N VAL A 484 0.89 -4.11 5.39
CA VAL A 484 2.07 -4.51 4.58
C VAL A 484 2.81 -5.68 5.20
N SER A 485 2.87 -5.78 6.52
CA SER A 485 3.48 -6.91 7.23
C SER A 485 2.55 -8.12 7.42
N GLY A 486 1.33 -8.11 6.87
CA GLY A 486 0.35 -9.20 6.97
C GLY A 486 -0.28 -9.35 8.36
N LYS A 487 -0.08 -8.39 9.27
CA LYS A 487 -0.52 -8.45 10.67
C LYS A 487 -1.84 -7.73 10.88
N LEU A 488 -2.93 -8.26 10.33
CA LEU A 488 -4.24 -7.59 10.33
C LEU A 488 -4.96 -7.55 11.69
N THR A 489 -4.68 -8.53 12.56
CA THR A 489 -5.38 -8.68 13.84
C THR A 489 -4.46 -8.48 15.05
N GLN A 490 -5.05 -8.07 16.17
CA GLN A 490 -4.39 -7.99 17.48
C GLN A 490 -5.35 -8.42 18.59
N SER A 491 -4.81 -9.06 19.62
CA SER A 491 -5.53 -9.34 20.86
C SER A 491 -4.70 -8.88 22.04
N ASN A 492 -5.30 -8.06 22.90
CA ASN A 492 -4.69 -7.42 24.08
C ASN A 492 -3.19 -7.13 23.94
N PRO A 493 -2.79 -6.31 22.96
CA PRO A 493 -1.39 -6.14 22.63
C PRO A 493 -0.65 -5.34 23.73
N PRO A 494 0.68 -5.47 23.84
CA PRO A 494 1.46 -4.73 24.84
C PRO A 494 1.43 -3.22 24.57
N ILE A 495 1.74 -2.43 25.61
CA ILE A 495 1.84 -0.97 25.53
C ILE A 495 2.73 -0.51 24.37
N GLY A 496 2.30 0.53 23.64
CA GLY A 496 3.03 1.05 22.48
C GLY A 496 2.79 0.27 21.18
N SER A 497 2.00 -0.81 21.22
CA SER A 497 1.45 -1.42 20.01
C SER A 497 0.42 -0.52 19.34
N GLU A 498 -0.02 -0.89 18.13
CA GLU A 498 -1.00 -0.11 17.38
C GLU A 498 -2.40 -0.07 18.00
N TRP A 499 -2.81 -1.10 18.75
CA TRP A 499 -4.16 -1.18 19.34
C TRP A 499 -5.27 -1.03 18.30
N GLU A 500 -5.06 -1.68 17.15
CA GLU A 500 -5.97 -1.71 16.01
C GLU A 500 -6.09 -3.15 15.49
N THR A 501 -7.32 -3.59 15.24
CA THR A 501 -7.62 -4.91 14.70
C THR A 501 -8.79 -4.84 13.73
N VAL A 502 -8.72 -5.61 12.64
CA VAL A 502 -9.93 -5.97 11.87
C VAL A 502 -10.74 -6.98 12.66
N LEU A 503 -12.05 -7.04 12.40
CA LEU A 503 -12.93 -8.04 13.00
C LEU A 503 -12.95 -9.32 12.18
N THR A 504 -12.93 -10.46 12.86
CA THR A 504 -13.10 -11.81 12.28
C THR A 504 -14.55 -12.31 12.40
N ILE A 505 -15.46 -11.46 12.88
CA ILE A 505 -16.89 -11.74 13.05
C ILE A 505 -17.72 -10.65 12.39
N GLY A 506 -18.94 -10.98 11.98
CA GLY A 506 -19.88 -9.98 11.47
C GLY A 506 -20.36 -9.03 12.56
N ARG A 507 -20.24 -7.73 12.30
CA ARG A 507 -20.63 -6.66 13.23
C ARG A 507 -20.64 -5.31 12.50
N THR A 508 -21.58 -4.43 12.86
CA THR A 508 -21.53 -3.03 12.43
C THR A 508 -20.61 -2.22 13.33
N LEU A 509 -19.63 -1.57 12.72
CA LEU A 509 -18.75 -0.58 13.32
C LEU A 509 -19.26 0.83 13.00
N ASN A 510 -19.16 1.75 13.95
CA ASN A 510 -19.52 3.15 13.78
C ASN A 510 -18.25 4.01 13.81
N TRP A 511 -17.99 4.72 12.73
CA TRP A 511 -16.81 5.56 12.54
C TRP A 511 -17.21 7.02 12.39
N SER A 512 -16.63 7.90 13.18
CA SER A 512 -16.80 9.35 13.09
C SER A 512 -15.60 9.97 12.39
N PHE A 513 -15.85 10.67 11.29
CA PHE A 513 -14.89 11.55 10.65
C PHE A 513 -15.00 12.91 11.31
N MET A 514 -14.00 13.27 12.11
CA MET A 514 -13.92 14.55 12.79
C MET A 514 -12.95 15.46 12.05
N VAL A 515 -13.40 16.68 11.79
CA VAL A 515 -12.66 17.74 11.12
C VAL A 515 -12.50 18.89 12.09
N LEU A 516 -11.27 19.35 12.21
CA LEU A 516 -10.87 20.44 13.06
C LEU A 516 -10.34 21.55 12.18
N ASP A 517 -10.89 22.72 12.42
CA ASP A 517 -10.45 23.94 11.80
C ASP A 517 -9.74 24.75 12.89
N LYS A 518 -8.47 25.04 12.61
CA LYS A 518 -7.69 26.00 13.39
C LYS A 518 -7.38 27.15 12.45
N LYS A 519 -7.56 28.37 12.95
CA LYS A 519 -7.15 29.60 12.26
C LYS A 519 -5.94 30.24 12.94
N PRO A 520 -4.79 29.55 12.92
CA PRO A 520 -3.69 29.88 13.81
C PRO A 520 -3.00 31.20 13.42
N ALA A 521 -3.20 31.69 12.20
CA ALA A 521 -2.75 33.00 11.75
C ALA A 521 -3.52 34.20 12.35
N THR A 522 -4.56 33.97 13.16
CA THR A 522 -5.38 35.06 13.74
C THR A 522 -5.67 34.91 15.23
N ASN A 523 -4.95 34.04 15.96
CA ASN A 523 -5.21 33.69 17.37
C ASN A 523 -6.66 33.26 17.68
N ALA A 524 -7.50 33.08 16.66
CA ALA A 524 -8.86 32.64 16.80
C ALA A 524 -8.88 31.18 17.28
N MET A 525 -9.88 30.87 18.09
CA MET A 525 -10.04 29.51 18.61
C MET A 525 -10.48 28.54 17.53
N GLY A 526 -10.17 27.27 17.75
CA GLY A 526 -10.52 26.20 16.84
C GLY A 526 -11.99 25.81 16.93
N SER A 527 -12.50 25.31 15.82
CA SER A 527 -13.84 24.78 15.67
C SER A 527 -13.77 23.29 15.32
N SER A 528 -14.86 22.54 15.54
CA SER A 528 -14.90 21.14 15.17
C SER A 528 -16.26 20.68 14.67
N VAL A 529 -16.23 19.77 13.69
CA VAL A 529 -17.39 19.12 13.09
C VAL A 529 -17.11 17.63 12.98
N TYR A 530 -18.12 16.79 13.15
CA TYR A 530 -18.00 15.38 12.79
C TYR A 530 -19.27 14.82 12.13
N LYS A 531 -19.07 13.82 11.27
CA LYS A 531 -20.13 12.96 10.71
C LYS A 531 -19.78 11.50 10.94
N THR A 532 -20.79 10.69 11.28
CA THR A 532 -20.62 9.26 11.53
C THR A 532 -21.12 8.43 10.35
N ILE A 533 -20.33 7.43 9.94
CA ILE A 533 -20.70 6.39 8.99
C ILE A 533 -20.77 5.02 9.68
N GLN A 534 -21.39 4.07 8.99
CA GLN A 534 -21.38 2.67 9.37
C GLN A 534 -20.47 1.87 8.44
N VAL A 535 -19.67 1.01 9.03
CA VAL A 535 -18.90 -0.03 8.35
C VAL A 535 -19.44 -1.37 8.82
N VAL A 536 -20.27 -2.00 8.00
CA VAL A 536 -20.87 -3.31 8.27
C VAL A 536 -19.87 -4.39 7.88
N VAL A 537 -19.36 -5.14 8.85
CA VAL A 537 -18.54 -6.32 8.58
C VAL A 537 -19.47 -7.50 8.28
N ASP A 538 -19.42 -8.03 7.06
CA ASP A 538 -20.21 -9.19 6.64
C ASP A 538 -19.51 -10.49 7.08
N ALA A 539 -20.23 -11.35 7.80
CA ALA A 539 -19.70 -12.64 8.25
C ALA A 539 -19.66 -13.71 7.15
N SER A 540 -20.36 -13.49 6.03
CA SER A 540 -20.48 -14.46 4.92
C SER A 540 -19.46 -14.25 3.79
N ALA A 541 -18.62 -13.22 3.91
CA ALA A 541 -17.60 -12.87 2.93
C ALA A 541 -16.28 -12.51 3.61
N GLY A 542 -15.17 -12.85 2.96
CA GLY A 542 -13.81 -12.67 3.46
C GLY A 542 -13.10 -13.97 3.87
N PRO A 543 -11.78 -13.90 4.14
CA PRO A 543 -10.91 -12.72 3.97
C PRO A 543 -10.64 -12.41 2.49
N PHE A 544 -10.69 -11.13 2.11
CA PHE A 544 -10.17 -10.67 0.82
C PHE A 544 -8.64 -10.55 0.94
N GLN A 545 -7.90 -11.36 0.18
CA GLN A 545 -6.46 -11.52 0.36
C GLN A 545 -5.75 -11.76 -0.98
N ILE A 546 -4.51 -11.30 -1.06
CA ILE A 546 -3.64 -11.54 -2.21
C ILE A 546 -3.10 -12.97 -2.16
N THR A 547 -3.13 -13.69 -3.28
CA THR A 547 -2.69 -15.09 -3.37
C THR A 547 -1.41 -15.28 -4.18
N SER A 548 -1.02 -14.31 -5.01
CA SER A 548 0.26 -14.31 -5.75
C SER A 548 1.35 -13.52 -5.04
N HIS A 549 2.63 -13.79 -5.36
CA HIS A 549 3.79 -13.04 -4.85
C HIS A 549 3.80 -12.98 -3.31
N THR A 550 3.55 -14.14 -2.70
CA THR A 550 3.62 -14.34 -1.24
C THR A 550 5.06 -14.43 -0.76
N GLU A 551 5.95 -14.93 -1.62
CA GLU A 551 7.40 -14.94 -1.46
C GLU A 551 8.06 -13.81 -2.25
N ASN A 552 9.34 -13.54 -1.96
CA ASN A 552 10.10 -12.55 -2.71
C ASN A 552 10.18 -12.92 -4.20
N SER A 553 10.04 -11.93 -5.08
CA SER A 553 10.02 -12.12 -6.53
C SER A 553 10.80 -11.03 -7.25
N SER A 554 11.23 -11.32 -8.48
CA SER A 554 11.86 -10.33 -9.37
C SER A 554 10.97 -10.11 -10.59
N TRP A 555 10.71 -8.85 -10.89
CA TRP A 555 9.97 -8.40 -12.06
C TRP A 555 10.88 -7.55 -12.93
N PHE A 556 10.61 -7.57 -14.22
CA PHE A 556 11.26 -6.71 -15.19
C PHE A 556 10.34 -5.56 -15.56
N ALA A 557 10.90 -4.35 -15.68
CA ALA A 557 10.14 -3.19 -16.08
C ALA A 557 9.77 -3.27 -17.57
N GLY A 558 8.57 -2.83 -17.91
CA GLY A 558 7.99 -3.00 -19.25
C GLY A 558 7.24 -4.32 -19.42
N GLN A 559 7.59 -5.35 -18.65
CA GLN A 559 6.96 -6.67 -18.72
C GLN A 559 5.58 -6.70 -18.08
N LYS A 560 4.77 -7.69 -18.51
CA LYS A 560 3.47 -7.98 -17.90
C LYS A 560 3.66 -8.92 -16.71
N GLN A 561 2.96 -8.63 -15.62
CA GLN A 561 2.94 -9.44 -14.41
C GLN A 561 1.53 -9.90 -14.10
N THR A 562 1.39 -11.17 -13.73
CA THR A 562 0.11 -11.74 -13.29
C THR A 562 -0.02 -11.57 -11.79
N ILE A 563 -1.16 -11.02 -11.36
CA ILE A 563 -1.53 -10.81 -9.97
C ILE A 563 -2.84 -11.55 -9.71
N THR A 564 -2.90 -12.32 -8.64
CA THR A 564 -4.09 -13.07 -8.20
C THR A 564 -4.47 -12.74 -6.76
N TRP A 565 -5.77 -12.79 -6.49
CA TRP A 565 -6.34 -12.61 -5.16
C TRP A 565 -7.58 -13.50 -4.98
N ASP A 566 -7.91 -13.81 -3.73
CA ASP A 566 -9.17 -14.44 -3.39
C ASP A 566 -10.29 -13.39 -3.37
N THR A 567 -11.28 -13.56 -4.25
CA THR A 567 -12.45 -12.66 -4.29
C THR A 567 -13.32 -12.79 -3.04
N ALA A 568 -13.30 -13.94 -2.35
CA ALA A 568 -13.93 -14.18 -1.06
C ALA A 568 -15.36 -13.62 -0.93
N ASN A 569 -16.22 -13.87 -1.93
CA ASN A 569 -17.60 -13.37 -2.05
C ASN A 569 -17.76 -11.83 -2.09
N THR A 570 -16.67 -11.06 -2.17
CA THR A 570 -16.73 -9.59 -2.22
C THR A 570 -17.36 -9.04 -3.50
N ASN A 571 -17.37 -9.82 -4.57
CA ASN A 571 -17.95 -9.47 -5.87
C ASN A 571 -19.43 -9.84 -6.02
N THR A 572 -20.04 -10.43 -4.99
CA THR A 572 -21.45 -10.84 -4.96
C THR A 572 -22.10 -10.46 -3.62
N GLY A 573 -23.33 -10.91 -3.39
CA GLY A 573 -24.01 -10.75 -2.10
C GLY A 573 -24.23 -9.27 -1.71
N SER A 574 -24.02 -8.97 -0.43
CA SER A 574 -24.24 -7.64 0.14
C SER A 574 -23.11 -6.64 -0.14
N ILE A 575 -21.90 -7.13 -0.45
CA ILE A 575 -20.71 -6.31 -0.74
C ILE A 575 -20.69 -5.91 -2.23
N ASN A 576 -20.89 -6.89 -3.12
CA ASN A 576 -21.14 -6.73 -4.56
C ASN A 576 -20.19 -5.77 -5.33
N VAL A 577 -18.91 -5.70 -4.95
CA VAL A 577 -17.92 -4.85 -5.63
C VAL A 577 -17.47 -5.51 -6.93
N LYS A 578 -17.80 -4.89 -8.05
CA LYS A 578 -17.49 -5.42 -9.39
C LYS A 578 -16.09 -5.11 -9.87
N LYS A 579 -15.48 -4.03 -9.37
CA LYS A 579 -14.22 -3.50 -9.88
C LYS A 579 -13.19 -3.28 -8.78
N VAL A 580 -11.91 -3.44 -9.11
CA VAL A 580 -10.78 -3.15 -8.24
C VAL A 580 -9.71 -2.34 -8.98
N THR A 581 -8.84 -1.71 -8.20
CA THR A 581 -7.65 -0.98 -8.65
C THR A 581 -6.40 -1.63 -8.07
N VAL A 582 -5.37 -1.81 -8.90
CA VAL A 582 -4.05 -2.30 -8.50
C VAL A 582 -3.09 -1.12 -8.40
N LEU A 583 -2.54 -0.93 -7.20
CA LEU A 583 -1.55 0.10 -6.90
C LEU A 583 -0.20 -0.55 -6.59
N LEU A 584 0.89 0.14 -6.91
CA LEU A 584 2.26 -0.28 -6.64
C LEU A 584 2.97 0.75 -5.75
N SER A 585 3.74 0.20 -4.83
CA SER A 585 4.69 0.86 -3.96
C SER A 585 6.11 0.54 -4.42
N THR A 586 6.98 1.54 -4.39
CA THR A 586 8.43 1.37 -4.58
C THR A 586 9.24 1.62 -3.31
N ASP A 587 8.59 1.93 -2.18
CA ASP A 587 9.20 2.37 -0.92
C ASP A 587 8.96 1.40 0.25
N GLY A 588 8.74 0.12 -0.03
CA GLY A 588 8.49 -0.89 0.99
C GLY A 588 7.05 -0.92 1.52
N GLY A 589 6.12 -0.20 0.90
CA GLY A 589 4.72 -0.13 1.28
C GLY A 589 4.40 1.04 2.21
N ILE A 590 5.29 2.03 2.29
CA ILE A 590 5.04 3.28 3.02
C ILE A 590 3.99 4.10 2.24
N THR A 591 4.08 4.13 0.91
CA THR A 591 3.11 4.76 0.02
C THR A 591 2.77 3.88 -1.18
N PHE A 592 1.60 4.08 -1.79
CA PHE A 592 1.17 3.36 -3.00
C PHE A 592 0.79 4.36 -4.12
N PRO A 593 1.76 5.13 -4.65
CA PRO A 593 1.46 6.24 -5.55
C PRO A 593 1.24 5.80 -7.02
N HIS A 594 1.68 4.61 -7.41
CA HIS A 594 1.65 4.17 -8.81
C HIS A 594 0.39 3.34 -9.08
N VAL A 595 -0.42 3.73 -10.05
CA VAL A 595 -1.57 2.92 -10.49
C VAL A 595 -1.11 2.00 -11.62
N LEU A 596 -1.16 0.68 -11.40
CA LEU A 596 -0.83 -0.31 -12.44
C LEU A 596 -2.05 -0.66 -13.30
N ALA A 597 -3.23 -0.74 -12.69
CA ALA A 597 -4.50 -0.97 -13.37
C ALA A 597 -5.65 -0.39 -12.54
N LYS A 598 -6.70 0.12 -13.18
CA LYS A 598 -7.85 0.74 -12.53
C LYS A 598 -9.14 0.24 -13.17
N GLY A 599 -10.19 0.00 -12.38
CA GLY A 599 -11.49 -0.43 -12.91
C GLY A 599 -11.48 -1.83 -13.54
N ILE A 600 -10.56 -2.70 -13.10
CA ILE A 600 -10.49 -4.09 -13.56
C ILE A 600 -11.50 -4.97 -12.82
N ASP A 601 -11.93 -6.08 -13.41
CA ASP A 601 -12.93 -6.95 -12.80
C ASP A 601 -12.45 -7.56 -11.49
N ASN A 602 -13.33 -7.59 -10.48
CA ASN A 602 -13.12 -8.31 -9.23
C ASN A 602 -13.38 -9.82 -9.44
N ASN A 603 -12.55 -10.47 -10.26
CA ASN A 603 -12.67 -11.89 -10.63
C ASN A 603 -11.49 -12.76 -10.12
N GLY A 604 -10.57 -12.16 -9.36
CA GLY A 604 -9.45 -12.86 -8.71
C GLY A 604 -8.16 -12.89 -9.51
N ILE A 605 -8.11 -12.27 -10.70
CA ILE A 605 -6.91 -12.24 -11.53
C ILE A 605 -6.79 -10.94 -12.34
N ALA A 606 -5.56 -10.44 -12.47
CA ALA A 606 -5.22 -9.33 -13.33
C ALA A 606 -3.86 -9.55 -13.99
N ARG A 607 -3.72 -9.13 -15.25
CA ARG A 607 -2.40 -8.96 -15.89
C ARG A 607 -2.12 -7.47 -15.97
N VAL A 608 -1.03 -7.03 -15.34
CA VAL A 608 -0.64 -5.62 -15.27
C VAL A 608 0.72 -5.39 -15.93
N THR A 609 0.90 -4.28 -16.62
CA THR A 609 2.18 -3.91 -17.20
C THR A 609 2.98 -3.09 -16.19
N ILE A 610 4.22 -3.48 -15.92
CA ILE A 610 5.11 -2.71 -15.05
C ILE A 610 5.66 -1.52 -15.84
N PRO A 611 5.50 -0.26 -15.39
CA PRO A 611 6.02 0.87 -16.13
C PRO A 611 7.53 0.78 -16.35
N LYS A 612 7.99 1.03 -17.58
CA LYS A 612 9.40 0.94 -17.99
C LYS A 612 10.35 1.79 -17.13
N THR A 613 9.85 2.85 -16.49
CA THR A 613 10.62 3.80 -15.66
C THR A 613 10.80 3.37 -14.21
N LEU A 614 10.10 2.33 -13.73
CA LEU A 614 10.13 1.97 -12.30
C LEU A 614 11.24 0.99 -11.97
N ARG A 615 12.01 1.28 -10.92
CA ARG A 615 13.01 0.38 -10.32
C ARG A 615 12.85 0.40 -8.82
N THR A 616 12.99 -0.75 -8.16
CA THR A 616 12.98 -0.86 -6.70
C THR A 616 13.46 -2.23 -6.25
N THR A 617 13.99 -2.34 -5.04
CA THR A 617 14.27 -3.62 -4.36
C THR A 617 13.27 -3.89 -3.22
N GLN A 618 12.29 -3.00 -3.05
CA GLN A 618 11.34 -2.99 -1.93
C GLN A 618 9.89 -2.87 -2.43
N GLY A 619 9.60 -3.41 -3.60
CA GLY A 619 8.28 -3.36 -4.21
C GLY A 619 7.22 -4.06 -3.37
N ARG A 620 6.02 -3.48 -3.36
CA ARG A 620 4.76 -4.04 -2.83
C ARG A 620 3.61 -3.60 -3.73
N TYR A 621 2.57 -4.39 -3.89
CA TYR A 621 1.33 -3.97 -4.54
C TYR A 621 0.12 -4.17 -3.65
N MET A 622 -0.90 -3.35 -3.90
CA MET A 622 -2.18 -3.34 -3.21
C MET A 622 -3.28 -3.54 -4.23
N VAL A 623 -4.22 -4.44 -3.94
CA VAL A 623 -5.51 -4.50 -4.63
C VAL A 623 -6.54 -3.81 -3.74
N LYS A 624 -7.11 -2.71 -4.23
CA LYS A 624 -8.10 -1.89 -3.53
C LYS A 624 -9.45 -2.00 -4.24
N ALA A 625 -10.52 -2.17 -3.48
CA ALA A 625 -11.88 -2.13 -4.00
C ALA A 625 -12.23 -0.77 -4.61
N ASP A 626 -12.89 -0.77 -5.77
CA ASP A 626 -13.51 0.45 -6.29
C ASP A 626 -14.87 0.66 -5.63
N GLU A 627 -15.21 1.92 -5.35
CA GLU A 627 -16.46 2.34 -4.68
C GLU A 627 -16.74 1.73 -3.30
N ASN A 628 -15.76 1.03 -2.72
CA ASN A 628 -15.75 0.47 -1.38
C ASN A 628 -14.36 0.71 -0.74
N ILE A 629 -14.19 0.33 0.52
CA ILE A 629 -13.03 0.70 1.34
C ILE A 629 -12.07 -0.46 1.64
N PHE A 630 -12.43 -1.70 1.33
CA PHE A 630 -11.58 -2.86 1.62
C PHE A 630 -10.41 -2.99 0.64
N LEU A 631 -9.32 -3.58 1.11
CA LEU A 631 -8.08 -3.75 0.34
C LEU A 631 -7.24 -4.91 0.88
N ALA A 632 -6.28 -5.35 0.07
CA ALA A 632 -5.25 -6.30 0.46
C ALA A 632 -3.90 -5.92 -0.16
N VAL A 633 -2.80 -6.28 0.52
CA VAL A 633 -1.42 -6.03 0.10
C VAL A 633 -0.69 -7.38 0.03
N ASN A 634 0.21 -7.53 -0.94
CA ASN A 634 1.00 -8.75 -1.08
C ASN A 634 2.08 -8.87 0.02
N SER A 635 2.43 -10.11 0.38
CA SER A 635 3.41 -10.35 1.47
C SER A 635 4.86 -10.24 1.00
N GLY A 636 5.17 -10.81 -0.17
CA GLY A 636 6.52 -10.93 -0.71
C GLY A 636 7.10 -9.60 -1.17
N THR A 637 8.43 -9.45 -1.09
CA THR A 637 9.11 -8.28 -1.64
C THR A 637 9.36 -8.44 -3.12
N ILE A 638 9.04 -7.40 -3.89
CA ILE A 638 9.23 -7.39 -5.34
C ILE A 638 10.44 -6.54 -5.67
N THR A 639 11.41 -7.13 -6.36
CA THR A 639 12.51 -6.39 -7.00
C THR A 639 12.13 -6.09 -8.44
N ILE A 640 12.08 -4.82 -8.82
CA ILE A 640 11.84 -4.38 -10.20
C ILE A 640 13.17 -3.89 -10.79
N LYS A 641 13.65 -4.54 -11.84
CA LYS A 641 14.90 -4.23 -12.55
C LYS A 641 14.67 -3.96 -14.04
N GLU A 642 15.72 -3.47 -14.72
CA GLU A 642 15.73 -3.43 -16.19
C GLU A 642 15.71 -4.87 -16.71
N ASP A 643 15.02 -5.07 -17.83
CA ASP A 643 15.23 -6.24 -18.68
C ASP A 643 16.38 -5.86 -19.62
N GLU A 644 17.51 -6.54 -19.51
CA GLU A 644 18.65 -6.28 -20.39
C GLU A 644 18.40 -6.96 -21.74
N ASP A 645 18.96 -6.39 -22.80
CA ASP A 645 19.00 -6.95 -24.15
C ASP A 645 20.50 -7.17 -24.41
N THR A 646 20.96 -8.36 -24.06
CA THR A 646 22.39 -8.69 -23.89
C THR A 646 23.12 -8.70 -25.22
N ASP A 647 22.44 -9.13 -26.27
CA ASP A 647 22.96 -9.33 -27.61
C ASP A 647 22.53 -8.22 -28.60
N GLY A 648 21.52 -7.42 -28.23
CA GLY A 648 21.14 -6.18 -28.91
C GLY A 648 20.23 -6.40 -30.11
N ASP A 649 19.48 -7.49 -30.13
CA ASP A 649 18.64 -7.92 -31.24
C ASP A 649 17.24 -7.29 -31.22
N GLY A 650 16.89 -6.63 -30.11
CA GLY A 650 15.62 -5.95 -29.88
C GLY A 650 14.61 -6.76 -29.07
N ILE A 651 14.92 -8.00 -28.72
CA ILE A 651 14.17 -8.87 -27.80
C ILE A 651 14.85 -8.82 -26.42
N PRO A 652 14.11 -8.53 -25.33
CA PRO A 652 14.71 -8.56 -24.00
C PRO A 652 15.18 -9.97 -23.65
N SER A 653 16.35 -10.11 -23.01
CA SER A 653 16.98 -11.40 -22.70
C SER A 653 16.14 -12.36 -21.83
N SER A 654 15.06 -11.89 -21.21
CA SER A 654 14.12 -12.77 -20.49
C SER A 654 13.00 -13.38 -21.35
N ASP A 655 12.77 -12.81 -22.54
CA ASP A 655 11.82 -13.29 -23.55
C ASP A 655 12.54 -13.83 -24.81
N ASP A 656 13.87 -13.82 -24.80
CA ASP A 656 14.73 -14.23 -25.91
C ASP A 656 15.10 -15.71 -25.81
N ASN A 657 14.81 -16.49 -26.86
CA ASN A 657 15.17 -17.90 -26.96
C ASN A 657 16.66 -18.13 -27.33
N CYS A 658 17.41 -17.08 -27.66
CA CYS A 658 18.87 -17.07 -27.79
C CYS A 658 19.54 -15.84 -27.12
N PRO A 659 19.49 -15.70 -25.77
CA PRO A 659 19.90 -14.48 -25.04
C PRO A 659 21.30 -13.91 -25.27
N GLU A 660 22.19 -14.63 -25.96
CA GLU A 660 23.56 -14.21 -26.26
C GLU A 660 23.84 -14.05 -27.76
N ILE A 661 22.89 -14.39 -28.64
CA ILE A 661 23.09 -14.44 -30.10
C ILE A 661 21.90 -13.78 -30.82
N PRO A 662 22.10 -12.66 -31.54
CA PRO A 662 21.00 -11.91 -32.13
C PRO A 662 20.13 -12.70 -33.10
N ASN A 663 18.85 -12.90 -32.74
CA ASN A 663 17.82 -13.54 -33.57
C ASN A 663 16.45 -12.85 -33.44
N PRO A 664 16.27 -11.68 -34.08
CA PRO A 664 15.05 -10.88 -33.94
C PRO A 664 13.75 -11.58 -34.39
N ASP A 665 13.84 -12.69 -35.13
CA ASP A 665 12.71 -13.50 -35.59
C ASP A 665 12.27 -14.58 -34.58
N GLN A 666 13.10 -14.90 -33.59
CA GLN A 666 12.83 -15.89 -32.54
C GLN A 666 12.37 -17.23 -33.14
N ALA A 667 12.98 -17.65 -34.24
CA ALA A 667 12.71 -18.94 -34.86
C ALA A 667 13.05 -20.08 -33.89
N ASP A 668 12.20 -21.11 -33.88
CA ASP A 668 12.24 -22.26 -32.97
C ASP A 668 11.49 -23.42 -33.68
N LEU A 669 12.24 -24.22 -34.43
CA LEU A 669 11.73 -25.23 -35.35
C LEU A 669 11.09 -26.41 -34.60
N ASP A 670 11.71 -26.90 -33.54
CA ASP A 670 11.27 -28.07 -32.77
C ASP A 670 10.38 -27.72 -31.56
N LYS A 671 10.37 -26.44 -31.15
CA LYS A 671 9.59 -25.86 -30.04
C LYS A 671 10.03 -26.31 -28.65
N ASP A 672 11.31 -26.58 -28.47
CA ASP A 672 11.87 -26.88 -27.16
C ASP A 672 12.13 -25.61 -26.31
N GLY A 673 12.11 -24.44 -26.95
CA GLY A 673 12.31 -23.13 -26.33
C GLY A 673 13.73 -22.56 -26.46
N ILE A 674 14.62 -23.24 -27.19
CA ILE A 674 15.91 -22.76 -27.67
C ILE A 674 15.71 -22.26 -29.10
N GLY A 675 16.30 -21.13 -29.47
CA GLY A 675 16.13 -20.60 -30.82
C GLY A 675 17.03 -21.28 -31.86
N ASP A 676 16.57 -21.35 -33.10
CA ASP A 676 17.25 -22.03 -34.21
C ASP A 676 18.75 -21.67 -34.36
N VAL A 677 19.13 -20.42 -34.03
CA VAL A 677 20.52 -19.95 -34.17
C VAL A 677 21.45 -20.39 -33.05
N CYS A 678 20.89 -20.82 -31.91
CA CYS A 678 21.62 -21.26 -30.73
C CYS A 678 21.27 -22.69 -30.30
N ASP A 679 20.50 -23.41 -31.12
CA ASP A 679 20.17 -24.80 -30.93
C ASP A 679 21.24 -25.73 -31.52
N ASP A 680 21.61 -26.75 -30.76
CA ASP A 680 22.56 -27.78 -31.16
C ASP A 680 21.86 -28.96 -31.88
N ASP A 681 20.53 -29.06 -31.82
CA ASP A 681 19.67 -30.09 -32.43
C ASP A 681 18.37 -29.43 -32.96
N LEU A 682 18.44 -28.89 -34.18
CA LEU A 682 17.47 -27.92 -34.69
C LEU A 682 16.08 -28.52 -34.93
N ASP A 683 15.96 -29.83 -35.12
CA ASP A 683 14.67 -30.47 -35.38
C ASP A 683 14.20 -31.43 -34.25
N GLY A 684 15.02 -31.58 -33.20
CA GLY A 684 14.66 -32.28 -31.98
C GLY A 684 14.57 -33.80 -32.13
N ASP A 685 15.27 -34.37 -33.09
CA ASP A 685 15.26 -35.81 -33.37
C ASP A 685 16.25 -36.61 -32.49
N GLY A 686 17.14 -35.92 -31.78
CA GLY A 686 18.14 -36.46 -30.87
C GLY A 686 19.55 -36.57 -31.47
N VAL A 687 19.76 -36.15 -32.72
CA VAL A 687 21.04 -36.11 -33.43
C VAL A 687 21.53 -34.66 -33.53
N PRO A 688 22.70 -34.30 -32.97
CA PRO A 688 23.17 -32.93 -33.05
C PRO A 688 23.40 -32.48 -34.50
N ASN A 689 23.05 -31.23 -34.82
CA ASN A 689 23.16 -30.57 -36.14
C ASN A 689 24.48 -30.83 -36.89
N THR A 690 25.58 -30.98 -36.14
CA THR A 690 26.92 -31.24 -36.70
C THR A 690 27.16 -32.67 -37.21
N LYS A 691 26.24 -33.58 -36.92
CA LYS A 691 26.28 -35.00 -37.25
C LYS A 691 25.00 -35.48 -37.94
N ASP A 692 24.03 -34.60 -38.05
CA ASP A 692 22.74 -34.87 -38.65
C ASP A 692 22.83 -34.71 -40.18
N ASN A 693 22.41 -35.73 -40.91
CA ASN A 693 22.33 -35.70 -42.37
C ASN A 693 21.05 -35.01 -42.89
N CYS A 694 20.08 -34.72 -42.03
CA CYS A 694 18.92 -33.88 -42.30
C CYS A 694 18.62 -32.89 -41.14
N PRO A 695 19.47 -31.86 -40.90
CA PRO A 695 19.38 -30.97 -39.72
C PRO A 695 18.10 -30.14 -39.54
N LYS A 696 17.05 -30.35 -40.33
CA LYS A 696 15.79 -29.60 -40.30
C LYS A 696 14.56 -30.50 -40.41
N ILE A 697 14.74 -31.81 -40.59
CA ILE A 697 13.66 -32.77 -40.82
C ILE A 697 13.96 -34.01 -39.97
N PRO A 698 13.17 -34.23 -38.89
CA PRO A 698 13.51 -35.27 -37.91
C PRO A 698 13.67 -36.65 -38.55
N ASN A 699 14.86 -37.24 -38.43
CA ASN A 699 15.19 -38.59 -38.88
C ASN A 699 16.18 -39.29 -37.93
N PRO A 700 15.70 -39.74 -36.74
CA PRO A 700 16.59 -40.30 -35.71
C PRO A 700 17.40 -41.53 -36.14
N ASP A 701 17.02 -42.19 -37.24
CA ASP A 701 17.71 -43.34 -37.82
C ASP A 701 18.84 -42.98 -38.77
N GLN A 702 18.92 -41.71 -39.22
CA GLN A 702 19.97 -41.18 -40.09
C GLN A 702 20.16 -42.05 -41.35
N ALA A 703 19.05 -42.50 -41.93
CA ALA A 703 19.05 -43.26 -43.16
C ALA A 703 19.64 -42.42 -44.31
N ASP A 704 20.49 -43.04 -45.13
CA ASP A 704 21.31 -42.44 -46.17
C ASP A 704 21.76 -43.59 -47.11
N ILE A 705 20.92 -43.89 -48.09
CA ILE A 705 21.05 -45.07 -48.97
C ILE A 705 22.31 -44.97 -49.83
N ASP A 706 22.54 -43.81 -50.45
CA ASP A 706 23.62 -43.58 -51.41
C ASP A 706 24.95 -43.14 -50.75
N LYS A 707 24.89 -42.68 -49.49
CA LYS A 707 26.01 -42.26 -48.64
C LYS A 707 26.68 -40.97 -49.09
N ASP A 708 25.93 -40.06 -49.70
CA ASP A 708 26.44 -38.74 -50.05
C ASP A 708 26.48 -37.77 -48.86
N GLY A 709 25.82 -38.13 -47.75
CA GLY A 709 25.74 -37.38 -46.50
C GLY A 709 24.49 -36.51 -46.34
N ILE A 710 23.53 -36.60 -47.27
CA ILE A 710 22.16 -36.10 -47.17
C ILE A 710 21.29 -37.29 -46.73
N GLY A 711 20.39 -37.09 -45.76
CA GLY A 711 19.54 -38.19 -45.31
C GLY A 711 18.36 -38.42 -46.24
N ASP A 712 17.90 -39.67 -46.33
CA ASP A 712 16.85 -40.10 -47.27
C ASP A 712 15.60 -39.20 -47.22
N VAL A 713 15.23 -38.70 -46.03
CA VAL A 713 14.02 -37.86 -45.84
C VAL A 713 14.16 -36.44 -46.38
N CYS A 714 15.39 -35.97 -46.61
CA CYS A 714 15.71 -34.64 -47.12
C CYS A 714 16.55 -34.67 -48.40
N ASP A 715 16.70 -35.85 -49.00
CA ASP A 715 17.33 -36.05 -50.29
C ASP A 715 16.29 -36.10 -51.41
N ASP A 716 16.55 -35.36 -52.49
CA ASP A 716 15.69 -35.36 -53.68
C ASP A 716 16.03 -36.54 -54.62
N ASP A 717 17.16 -37.25 -54.41
CA ASP A 717 17.67 -38.40 -55.17
C ASP A 717 18.25 -39.44 -54.20
N MET A 718 17.37 -40.16 -53.49
CA MET A 718 17.75 -40.98 -52.31
C MET A 718 18.76 -42.10 -52.61
N ASP A 719 18.80 -42.62 -53.83
CA ASP A 719 19.68 -43.72 -54.18
C ASP A 719 20.89 -43.31 -55.06
N GLY A 720 20.97 -42.03 -55.43
CA GLY A 720 22.08 -41.42 -56.13
C GLY A 720 22.25 -41.90 -57.57
N ASP A 721 21.20 -42.38 -58.21
CA ASP A 721 21.24 -42.88 -59.59
C ASP A 721 21.15 -41.79 -60.67
N GLY A 722 20.83 -40.56 -60.25
CA GLY A 722 20.73 -39.37 -61.08
C GLY A 722 19.30 -39.02 -61.52
N PHE A 723 18.29 -39.75 -61.04
CA PHE A 723 16.88 -39.42 -61.20
C PHE A 723 16.28 -38.96 -59.87
N LEU A 724 15.53 -37.84 -59.92
CA LEU A 724 14.86 -37.36 -58.71
C LEU A 724 13.78 -38.36 -58.28
N ASN A 725 13.58 -38.55 -56.98
CA ASN A 725 12.62 -39.48 -56.39
C ASN A 725 11.20 -39.39 -57.01
N GLU A 726 10.76 -38.19 -57.39
CA GLU A 726 9.43 -37.97 -58.02
C GLU A 726 9.33 -38.51 -59.46
N SER A 727 10.46 -38.75 -60.12
CA SER A 727 10.59 -39.19 -61.52
C SER A 727 11.36 -40.49 -61.67
N ASP A 728 11.77 -41.10 -60.56
CA ASP A 728 12.49 -42.35 -60.48
C ASP A 728 11.50 -43.52 -60.32
N ASN A 729 11.61 -44.54 -61.16
CA ASN A 729 10.78 -45.73 -61.08
C ASN A 729 11.22 -46.72 -59.98
N CYS A 730 12.40 -46.51 -59.38
CA CYS A 730 12.88 -47.21 -58.18
C CYS A 730 13.59 -46.27 -57.18
N PRO A 731 12.88 -45.33 -56.52
CA PRO A 731 13.47 -44.27 -55.68
C PRO A 731 14.38 -44.69 -54.52
N MET A 732 14.54 -45.97 -54.24
CA MET A 732 15.34 -46.50 -53.12
C MET A 732 16.38 -47.53 -53.60
N VAL A 733 16.51 -47.76 -54.91
CA VAL A 733 17.32 -48.85 -55.49
C VAL A 733 18.01 -48.37 -56.77
N TYR A 734 19.27 -47.97 -56.62
CA TYR A 734 20.11 -47.44 -57.69
C TYR A 734 19.92 -48.15 -59.05
N ASN A 735 19.32 -47.47 -60.01
CA ASN A 735 18.99 -48.03 -61.32
C ASN A 735 19.05 -46.97 -62.46
N PRO A 736 20.23 -46.42 -62.77
CA PRO A 736 20.39 -45.23 -63.63
C PRO A 736 19.93 -45.39 -65.09
N ASN A 737 19.54 -46.61 -65.49
CA ASN A 737 18.97 -46.89 -66.81
C ASN A 737 17.44 -46.78 -66.83
N GLN A 738 16.79 -46.73 -65.65
CA GLN A 738 15.33 -46.60 -65.47
C GLN A 738 14.57 -47.60 -66.37
N GLU A 739 15.06 -48.83 -66.41
CA GLU A 739 14.43 -49.92 -67.15
C GLU A 739 13.11 -50.28 -66.45
N ASP A 740 12.06 -50.47 -67.25
CA ASP A 740 10.68 -50.80 -66.84
C ASP A 740 10.09 -51.62 -68.01
N LEU A 741 10.27 -52.94 -67.94
CA LEU A 741 10.04 -53.87 -69.04
C LEU A 741 8.54 -54.05 -69.34
N ASP A 742 7.68 -53.99 -68.33
CA ASP A 742 6.25 -54.18 -68.48
C ASP A 742 5.46 -52.85 -68.58
N GLY A 743 6.06 -51.73 -68.17
CA GLY A 743 5.55 -50.38 -68.30
C GLY A 743 4.56 -49.98 -67.20
N ASP A 744 4.59 -50.62 -66.04
CA ASP A 744 3.65 -50.36 -64.93
C ASP A 744 4.05 -49.16 -64.04
N GLY A 745 5.27 -48.65 -64.23
CA GLY A 745 5.84 -47.51 -63.48
C GLY A 745 6.72 -47.90 -62.29
N ILE A 746 6.90 -49.19 -62.02
CA ILE A 746 7.90 -49.74 -61.09
C ILE A 746 9.09 -50.22 -61.93
N GLY A 747 10.29 -49.78 -61.60
CA GLY A 747 11.47 -50.17 -62.38
C GLY A 747 11.88 -51.62 -62.16
N ASP A 748 12.54 -52.20 -63.18
CA ASP A 748 12.99 -53.59 -63.17
C ASP A 748 13.87 -53.93 -61.95
N ALA A 749 14.57 -52.94 -61.39
CA ALA A 749 15.47 -53.10 -60.24
C ALA A 749 14.75 -53.30 -58.90
N CYS A 750 13.51 -52.81 -58.79
CA CYS A 750 12.69 -52.86 -57.57
C CYS A 750 11.35 -53.55 -57.77
N ASP A 751 11.10 -54.07 -58.97
CA ASP A 751 9.93 -54.88 -59.29
C ASP A 751 10.13 -56.37 -58.95
N ASN A 752 9.10 -56.99 -58.38
CA ASN A 752 9.07 -58.40 -58.07
C ASN A 752 8.46 -59.25 -59.20
N ASP A 753 7.95 -58.64 -60.27
CA ASP A 753 7.33 -59.28 -61.45
C ASP A 753 7.70 -58.51 -62.74
N ILE A 754 8.99 -58.53 -63.11
CA ILE A 754 9.60 -57.62 -64.10
C ILE A 754 8.92 -57.67 -65.49
N ASP A 755 8.29 -58.78 -65.88
CA ASP A 755 7.63 -58.88 -67.19
C ASP A 755 6.09 -58.79 -67.15
N GLY A 756 5.52 -58.59 -65.96
CA GLY A 756 4.11 -58.33 -65.70
C GLY A 756 3.19 -59.50 -66.03
N ASP A 757 3.69 -60.74 -65.99
CA ASP A 757 2.93 -61.93 -66.35
C ASP A 757 2.15 -62.55 -65.16
N GLY A 758 2.38 -62.03 -63.94
CA GLY A 758 1.74 -62.46 -62.71
C GLY A 758 2.50 -63.55 -61.94
N ILE A 759 3.74 -63.86 -62.33
CA ILE A 759 4.61 -64.83 -61.69
C ILE A 759 5.83 -64.10 -61.12
N GLU A 760 5.98 -64.13 -59.79
CA GLU A 760 7.14 -63.50 -59.15
C GLU A 760 8.48 -63.97 -59.75
N ASN A 761 9.40 -63.02 -59.97
CA ASN A 761 10.75 -63.23 -60.52
C ASN A 761 11.50 -64.40 -59.85
N SER A 762 11.25 -64.63 -58.56
CA SER A 762 11.92 -65.67 -57.76
C SER A 762 11.55 -67.10 -58.17
N ILE A 763 10.43 -67.28 -58.87
CA ILE A 763 9.89 -68.57 -59.30
C ILE A 763 9.57 -68.62 -60.80
N ASP A 764 9.63 -67.49 -61.50
CA ASP A 764 9.56 -67.44 -62.95
C ASP A 764 10.87 -67.95 -63.58
N ASN A 765 10.77 -69.02 -64.36
CA ASN A 765 11.90 -69.59 -65.10
C ASN A 765 11.90 -69.14 -66.58
N SER A 766 10.97 -68.26 -66.95
CA SER A 766 10.58 -67.94 -68.33
C SER A 766 10.46 -66.44 -68.61
N LEU A 767 11.31 -65.63 -67.99
CA LEU A 767 11.34 -64.17 -68.17
C LEU A 767 11.27 -63.77 -69.66
N ASP A 768 10.12 -63.26 -70.07
CA ASP A 768 9.69 -63.12 -71.46
C ASP A 768 9.67 -61.65 -71.90
N TYR A 769 10.85 -61.18 -72.31
CA TYR A 769 11.08 -59.88 -72.94
C TYR A 769 10.18 -59.58 -74.15
N VAL A 770 9.65 -60.62 -74.81
CA VAL A 770 8.67 -60.52 -75.91
C VAL A 770 7.71 -61.70 -75.87
N LEU A 771 6.43 -61.46 -76.16
CA LEU A 771 5.43 -62.53 -76.26
C LEU A 771 5.19 -62.88 -77.72
N ILE A 772 5.55 -64.10 -78.12
CA ILE A 772 5.46 -64.57 -79.51
C ILE A 772 4.27 -65.50 -79.67
N SER A 773 3.35 -65.15 -80.58
CA SER A 773 2.22 -66.02 -80.91
C SER A 773 2.69 -67.34 -81.52
N ASN A 774 2.15 -68.48 -81.08
CA ASN A 774 2.51 -69.79 -81.66
C ASN A 774 1.68 -70.18 -82.90
N ALA A 775 0.68 -69.36 -83.26
CA ALA A 775 -0.19 -69.56 -84.40
C ALA A 775 -0.37 -68.25 -85.17
N PHE A 776 -0.51 -68.35 -86.49
CA PHE A 776 -0.73 -67.24 -87.39
C PHE A 776 -1.87 -67.57 -88.35
N SER A 777 -2.98 -66.85 -88.26
CA SER A 777 -4.18 -67.13 -89.06
C SER A 777 -4.73 -65.92 -89.82
N PRO A 778 -4.01 -65.42 -90.84
CA PRO A 778 -4.38 -64.20 -91.54
C PRO A 778 -5.56 -64.45 -92.50
N ASN A 779 -6.71 -63.83 -92.22
CA ASN A 779 -7.96 -63.99 -92.96
C ASN A 779 -8.43 -62.70 -93.69
N ASN A 780 -7.60 -61.65 -93.68
CA ASN A 780 -7.86 -60.30 -94.19
C ASN A 780 -9.02 -59.56 -93.47
N ASP A 781 -9.26 -59.83 -92.19
CA ASP A 781 -10.28 -59.14 -91.38
C ASP A 781 -9.78 -57.88 -90.66
N GLY A 782 -8.47 -57.62 -90.71
CA GLY A 782 -7.79 -56.49 -90.08
C GLY A 782 -7.39 -56.70 -88.62
N VAL A 783 -7.63 -57.88 -88.01
CA VAL A 783 -7.45 -58.11 -86.57
C VAL A 783 -6.33 -59.11 -86.25
N ASN A 784 -5.85 -59.90 -87.22
CA ASN A 784 -4.71 -60.82 -87.05
C ASN A 784 -4.00 -61.16 -88.37
N ASP A 785 -4.06 -60.21 -89.32
CA ASP A 785 -3.52 -60.38 -90.68
C ASP A 785 -1.99 -60.39 -90.75
N TYR A 786 -1.36 -60.00 -89.65
CA TYR A 786 0.08 -59.99 -89.49
C TYR A 786 0.47 -60.80 -88.27
N PHE A 787 1.63 -61.46 -88.37
CA PHE A 787 2.13 -62.26 -87.27
C PHE A 787 2.60 -61.36 -86.13
N THR A 788 1.93 -61.42 -84.98
CA THR A 788 2.22 -60.51 -83.87
C THR A 788 3.18 -61.14 -82.87
N ILE A 789 4.29 -60.44 -82.65
CA ILE A 789 5.17 -60.54 -81.50
C ILE A 789 4.93 -59.27 -80.68
N LEU A 790 4.33 -59.42 -79.50
CA LEU A 790 4.12 -58.28 -78.60
C LEU A 790 5.47 -57.83 -78.04
N ARG A 791 5.61 -56.52 -77.83
CA ARG A 791 6.84 -55.85 -77.40
C ARG A 791 8.00 -55.91 -78.43
N ALA A 792 7.78 -56.44 -79.65
CA ALA A 792 8.83 -56.47 -80.68
C ALA A 792 9.33 -55.07 -81.07
N GLU A 793 8.42 -54.10 -81.10
CA GLU A 793 8.68 -52.70 -81.44
C GLU A 793 9.63 -51.99 -80.46
N ASN A 794 9.72 -52.45 -79.21
CA ASN A 794 10.65 -51.91 -78.21
C ASN A 794 12.11 -52.19 -78.60
N TYR A 795 12.33 -53.20 -79.44
CA TYR A 795 13.67 -53.65 -79.85
C TYR A 795 13.94 -53.23 -81.30
N SER A 796 14.39 -51.99 -81.51
CA SER A 796 14.58 -51.42 -82.86
C SER A 796 15.57 -52.19 -83.76
N GLN A 797 16.49 -52.95 -83.15
CA GLN A 797 17.49 -53.77 -83.84
C GLN A 797 17.06 -55.24 -84.00
N ASN A 798 15.80 -55.57 -83.66
CA ASN A 798 15.33 -56.94 -83.70
C ASN A 798 15.42 -57.53 -85.11
N THR A 799 15.52 -58.84 -85.23
CA THR A 799 15.45 -59.52 -86.52
C THR A 799 14.48 -60.68 -86.45
N PHE A 800 13.49 -60.69 -87.33
CA PHE A 800 12.56 -61.80 -87.47
C PHE A 800 12.87 -62.58 -88.74
N ARG A 801 13.18 -63.85 -88.59
CA ARG A 801 13.47 -64.79 -89.68
C ARG A 801 12.48 -65.94 -89.63
N VAL A 802 11.95 -66.33 -90.78
CA VAL A 802 11.05 -67.47 -90.93
C VAL A 802 11.63 -68.44 -91.94
N PHE A 803 11.62 -69.72 -91.59
CA PHE A 803 12.17 -70.82 -92.38
C PHE A 803 11.08 -71.86 -92.66
N ASN A 804 11.10 -72.45 -93.86
CA ASN A 804 10.22 -73.57 -94.19
C ASN A 804 10.70 -74.88 -93.54
N HIS A 805 9.94 -75.96 -93.68
CA HIS A 805 10.28 -77.28 -93.13
C HIS A 805 11.58 -77.91 -93.69
N LEU A 806 12.14 -77.36 -94.77
CA LEU A 806 13.44 -77.77 -95.33
C LEU A 806 14.60 -76.93 -94.76
N GLY A 807 14.33 -75.99 -93.85
CA GLY A 807 15.31 -75.06 -93.28
C GLY A 807 15.69 -73.91 -94.21
N GLN A 808 14.93 -73.67 -95.28
CA GLN A 808 15.20 -72.58 -96.22
C GLN A 808 14.54 -71.29 -95.73
N LEU A 809 15.25 -70.16 -95.82
CA LEU A 809 14.74 -68.85 -95.44
C LEU A 809 13.61 -68.41 -96.36
N VAL A 810 12.49 -68.02 -95.76
CA VAL A 810 11.24 -67.62 -96.43
C VAL A 810 11.02 -66.12 -96.29
N TYR A 811 11.30 -65.59 -95.11
CA TYR A 811 11.15 -64.18 -94.78
C TYR A 811 12.23 -63.76 -93.79
N GLU A 812 12.78 -62.56 -93.99
CA GLU A 812 13.68 -61.93 -93.03
C GLU A 812 13.45 -60.42 -93.06
N VAL A 813 13.36 -59.82 -91.88
CA VAL A 813 13.38 -58.37 -91.74
C VAL A 813 14.08 -57.94 -90.46
N LYS A 814 14.79 -56.82 -90.53
CA LYS A 814 15.32 -56.11 -89.37
C LYS A 814 14.34 -55.04 -88.93
N GLY A 815 14.14 -54.89 -87.62
CA GLY A 815 13.11 -54.03 -87.04
C GLY A 815 11.71 -54.55 -87.36
N TYR A 816 11.44 -55.81 -87.01
CA TYR A 816 10.09 -56.36 -87.03
C TYR A 816 9.17 -55.54 -86.12
N LYS A 817 8.05 -55.10 -86.69
CA LYS A 817 6.98 -54.30 -86.12
C LYS A 817 5.64 -54.93 -86.50
N ASN A 818 5.55 -56.26 -86.36
CA ASN A 818 4.33 -57.02 -86.65
C ASN A 818 3.78 -56.79 -88.06
N GLN A 819 4.68 -56.76 -89.05
CA GLN A 819 4.35 -56.42 -90.44
C GLN A 819 4.40 -57.61 -91.41
N TRP A 820 4.67 -58.83 -90.95
CA TRP A 820 4.67 -60.00 -91.83
C TRP A 820 3.28 -60.62 -91.95
N ASN A 821 2.73 -60.59 -93.16
CA ASN A 821 1.40 -61.11 -93.51
C ASN A 821 1.43 -62.54 -94.10
N GLY A 822 2.54 -63.27 -93.91
CA GLY A 822 2.69 -64.62 -94.44
C GLY A 822 3.10 -64.68 -95.91
N THR A 823 3.66 -63.61 -96.49
CA THR A 823 4.24 -63.67 -97.84
C THR A 823 5.73 -63.99 -97.80
N GLY A 824 6.18 -64.88 -98.69
CA GLY A 824 7.60 -65.16 -98.87
C GLY A 824 8.30 -64.09 -99.70
N SER A 825 9.63 -64.19 -99.83
CA SER A 825 10.48 -63.30 -100.61
C SER A 825 10.13 -63.19 -102.11
N ASN A 826 9.31 -64.11 -102.64
CA ASN A 826 8.77 -64.07 -104.00
C ASN A 826 7.45 -63.26 -104.14
N GLY A 827 6.97 -62.66 -103.04
CA GLY A 827 5.72 -61.88 -102.98
C GLY A 827 4.44 -62.71 -102.92
N ASN A 828 4.53 -64.04 -102.97
CA ASN A 828 3.37 -64.94 -102.85
C ASN A 828 3.16 -65.35 -101.38
N LYS A 829 1.91 -65.65 -101.01
CA LYS A 829 1.60 -66.31 -99.74
C LYS A 829 2.36 -67.64 -99.66
N VAL A 830 2.98 -67.90 -98.51
CA VAL A 830 3.65 -69.17 -98.26
C VAL A 830 2.59 -70.26 -98.11
N PRO A 831 2.87 -71.55 -98.39
CA PRO A 831 1.88 -72.60 -98.17
C PRO A 831 1.45 -72.71 -96.71
N GLN A 832 0.20 -73.13 -96.48
CA GLN A 832 -0.28 -73.51 -95.15
C GLN A 832 0.63 -74.60 -94.55
N GLY A 833 0.95 -74.49 -93.26
CA GLY A 833 1.79 -75.48 -92.56
C GLY A 833 2.67 -74.87 -91.49
N SER A 834 3.58 -75.68 -90.96
CA SER A 834 4.51 -75.27 -89.91
C SER A 834 5.78 -74.62 -90.48
N TYR A 835 6.15 -73.49 -89.89
CA TYR A 835 7.39 -72.78 -90.18
C TYR A 835 8.18 -72.62 -88.89
N TYR A 836 9.50 -72.65 -89.02
CA TYR A 836 10.39 -72.38 -87.91
C TYR A 836 10.74 -70.90 -87.91
N TYR A 837 10.60 -70.22 -86.79
CA TYR A 837 11.02 -68.83 -86.68
C TYR A 837 12.25 -68.70 -85.77
N ILE A 838 13.04 -67.68 -86.07
CA ILE A 838 14.04 -67.15 -85.16
C ILE A 838 13.78 -65.65 -85.07
N PHE A 839 13.53 -65.19 -83.85
CA PHE A 839 13.43 -63.79 -83.48
C PHE A 839 14.61 -63.43 -82.59
N THR A 840 15.32 -62.35 -82.88
CA THR A 840 16.41 -61.85 -82.03
C THR A 840 16.10 -60.42 -81.63
N LEU A 841 16.38 -60.03 -80.38
CA LEU A 841 16.10 -58.67 -79.90
C LEU A 841 17.08 -57.63 -80.51
N ASP A 842 18.33 -58.02 -80.73
CA ASP A 842 19.43 -57.11 -81.06
C ASP A 842 20.23 -57.54 -82.32
N ASN A 843 19.63 -58.38 -83.17
CA ASN A 843 20.29 -58.99 -84.34
C ASN A 843 21.50 -59.88 -83.97
N THR A 844 21.68 -60.26 -82.71
CA THR A 844 22.63 -61.27 -82.25
C THR A 844 21.92 -62.57 -81.88
N ASP A 845 22.66 -63.67 -81.78
CA ASP A 845 22.12 -64.95 -81.32
C ASP A 845 22.03 -65.08 -79.78
N ILE A 846 22.44 -64.04 -79.04
CA ILE A 846 22.48 -64.04 -77.57
C ILE A 846 21.06 -64.03 -76.99
N TYR A 847 20.22 -63.10 -77.43
CA TYR A 847 18.82 -62.96 -77.01
C TYR A 847 17.86 -63.49 -78.08
N LYS A 848 18.12 -64.70 -78.56
CA LYS A 848 17.26 -65.33 -79.58
C LYS A 848 16.10 -66.08 -78.94
N ARG A 849 14.89 -65.85 -79.46
CA ARG A 849 13.71 -66.70 -79.29
C ARG A 849 13.48 -67.46 -80.59
N GLN A 850 13.25 -68.75 -80.49
CA GLN A 850 13.09 -69.60 -81.66
C GLN A 850 12.03 -70.64 -81.37
N GLY A 851 11.22 -70.94 -82.37
CA GLY A 851 10.06 -71.80 -82.17
C GLY A 851 9.39 -72.14 -83.48
N TRP A 852 8.24 -72.79 -83.36
CA TRP A 852 7.43 -73.14 -84.51
C TRP A 852 6.18 -72.27 -84.53
N ILE A 853 5.87 -71.74 -85.71
CA ILE A 853 4.60 -71.08 -86.00
C ILE A 853 3.80 -71.94 -86.96
N PHE A 854 2.53 -72.13 -86.66
CA PHE A 854 1.61 -72.77 -87.59
C PHE A 854 0.82 -71.70 -88.35
N ILE A 855 0.91 -71.73 -89.68
CA ILE A 855 0.20 -70.78 -90.56
C ILE A 855 -1.07 -71.44 -91.09
N ASN A 856 -2.21 -70.76 -90.91
CA ASN A 856 -3.53 -71.21 -91.35
C ASN A 856 -4.33 -70.06 -92.00
N TYR A 857 -4.40 -70.02 -93.33
CA TYR A 857 -5.12 -68.97 -94.08
C TYR A 857 -6.64 -69.12 -94.09
#